data_AF-A0A954MM44-F1
#
_entry.id   AF-A0A954MM44-F1
#
_cell.length_a   1.000
_cell.length_b   1.000
_cell.length_c   1.000
_cell.angle_alpha   90.00
_cell.angle_beta   90.00
_cell.angle_gamma   90.00
#
_symmetry.space_group_name_H-M   'P 1'
#
loop_
_entity.id
_entity.type
_entity.pdbx_description
1 polymer ?
#
loop_
_entity_poly.entity_id
_entity_poly.type
_entity_poly.pdbx_seq_one_letter_code
_entity_poly.pdbx_strand_id
1 'polypeptide(L)'
;MSVNELLILVPCHSLEDFPTELGDEPAAGLLNAFSVVFHPQLIAAAESFPRYVRADEPGTAKPGQLIILPTASQDWMPHGWADQARREGAFVISGETHRSELLKSALAPLGEAGQSDVDPELVADFLALGTVYLQTELLTRHMRNYSHLEEDQMLRELLAGSHAAIAGDAAATRAHLKRCFEMLLSCRERFYPVECHLIDLCLVIPRLANESLGQLLNTDVPVNVLAQGCDWEEILEAHPEWQEAIREGWKQGNVELVGGDWKDRPTALMSIDAQIDELSRGHAWYHTQFDRAPTVWGRKRFGVGPHMPQVLHRLGYVGALHVVMDDGIYPDEELANLRWQGSDGSMIEACSRIPLAGDSASSLLRFPVRMAESMDYDHVAGVVFARWPEQRTPWLDDFRRAQKYAPVLGKFSTLHDFFHATDTHGTINEFAAGRYLSPFLVQSVARRDADPVSRYVTYWEMQRRFQRVDWCRRVAELFSSPTLNLADDRTLDDVVREADPESTAEQQLAAVAALDKAELETRSHIARVLTGDSAGAGAGLLIVNPHSFSRQVVVDWPEGTAPGQEDPIRHRQINEQSSSAIVDVPACGFQWLSTQLRKEARDTPVGKLLMAEELTLRTDLFEVELSNATGGIAQIRTYRRSPNRLSQQLAFRFPHERTYKTTVGEESHEVRSYYSVMQLRESEIISAGPMSGCIETRGDLMDTVQNRILAHYRQRCTVYREQPVIRVEIELDTLKQPEGDPWTNYFCSRFAWKQESAVLSGSMQEGAHLITAPRIEAPQFVEIADDSYRTTIHTRGLPFHRKTGDRMLDTILITEGENARKFEFVISIDENYPLQRTLDAFSPPLVVRTESAPPSGAHSGWLFHVGAPNVQLTRLLPAPPAGAGMSSEGFVIRLQETEGRHRQVPVQCFRTPAYARQIDLKGETISTVPLDGETLTLDMASFEVCDVEVRFE
;
A
#
# COMPACT_ATOMS: atom_id res chain seq x y z
N MET A 1 61.79 -3.74 13.55
CA MET A 1 61.76 -2.33 14.03
C MET A 1 60.52 -2.21 14.90
N SER A 2 60.55 -1.43 15.99
CA SER A 2 59.39 -1.29 16.87
C SER A 2 58.47 -0.17 16.37
N VAL A 3 57.16 -0.43 16.38
CA VAL A 3 56.12 0.59 16.25
C VAL A 3 55.96 1.22 17.63
N ASN A 4 56.04 2.55 17.75
CA ASN A 4 56.03 3.23 19.06
C ASN A 4 54.87 4.21 19.22
N GLU A 5 54.19 4.59 18.13
CA GLU A 5 53.03 5.50 18.13
C GLU A 5 52.09 5.10 16.99
N LEU A 6 50.77 5.22 17.22
CA LEU A 6 49.71 4.90 16.26
C LEU A 6 48.94 6.18 15.93
N LEU A 7 48.99 6.62 14.67
CA LEU A 7 48.42 7.89 14.22
C LEU A 7 47.44 7.69 13.04
N ILE A 8 46.34 8.43 13.07
CA ILE A 8 45.38 8.54 11.96
C ILE A 8 45.37 9.99 11.48
N LEU A 9 45.56 10.21 10.19
CA LEU A 9 45.39 11.54 9.61
C LEU A 9 43.92 11.76 9.27
N VAL A 10 43.31 12.84 9.78
CA VAL A 10 41.88 13.12 9.60
C VAL A 10 41.66 14.37 8.74
N PRO A 11 40.61 14.40 7.90
CA PRO A 11 40.33 15.50 6.98
C PRO A 11 39.51 16.62 7.66
N CYS A 12 39.90 17.04 8.86
CA CYS A 12 39.19 18.03 9.66
C CYS A 12 40.13 18.74 10.65
N HIS A 13 39.71 19.89 11.16
CA HIS A 13 40.46 20.67 12.16
C HIS A 13 40.32 20.05 13.55
N SER A 14 39.17 19.44 13.81
CA SER A 14 38.78 18.77 15.04
C SER A 14 37.72 17.70 14.73
N LEU A 15 37.31 16.90 15.72
CA LEU A 15 36.18 15.98 15.50
C LEU A 15 34.82 16.70 15.38
N GLU A 16 34.73 18.01 15.63
CA GLU A 16 33.50 18.79 15.45
C GLU A 16 33.15 19.01 13.96
N ASP A 17 34.18 19.13 13.11
CA ASP A 17 34.07 19.29 11.65
C ASP A 17 34.44 18.01 10.89
N PHE A 18 34.36 16.86 11.56
CA PHE A 18 34.60 15.55 10.93
C PHE A 18 33.60 15.31 9.81
N PRO A 19 34.03 14.88 8.60
CA PRO A 19 33.09 14.69 7.50
C PRO A 19 32.20 13.48 7.77
N THR A 20 30.89 13.72 7.81
CA THR A 20 29.86 12.68 7.90
C THR A 20 29.23 12.37 6.53
N GLU A 21 29.53 13.19 5.53
CA GLU A 21 28.93 13.20 4.21
C GLU A 21 29.94 12.78 3.14
N LEU A 22 30.35 11.50 3.16
CA LEU A 22 31.29 10.92 2.21
C LEU A 22 30.63 9.80 1.40
N GLY A 23 31.16 9.52 0.20
CA GLY A 23 30.81 8.29 -0.53
C GLY A 23 31.40 7.03 0.14
N ASP A 24 30.93 5.86 -0.26
CA ASP A 24 31.19 4.60 0.47
C ASP A 24 32.68 4.26 0.62
N GLU A 25 33.48 4.37 -0.44
CA GLU A 25 34.89 4.01 -0.39
C GLU A 25 35.73 4.97 0.49
N PRO A 26 35.61 6.31 0.37
CA PRO A 26 36.25 7.23 1.31
C PRO A 26 35.77 7.07 2.76
N ALA A 27 34.46 6.85 2.98
CA ALA A 27 33.91 6.58 4.30
C ALA A 27 34.50 5.29 4.91
N ALA A 28 34.62 4.24 4.10
CA ALA A 28 35.19 2.95 4.51
C ALA A 28 36.64 3.10 4.97
N GLY A 29 37.47 3.81 4.20
CA GLY A 29 38.86 4.08 4.56
C GLY A 29 38.99 4.83 5.89
N LEU A 30 38.11 5.81 6.13
CA LEU A 30 38.12 6.60 7.35
C LEU A 30 37.67 5.79 8.58
N LEU A 31 36.54 5.07 8.48
CA LEU A 31 36.03 4.22 9.56
C LEU A 31 37.02 3.08 9.89
N ASN A 32 37.59 2.43 8.88
CA ASN A 32 38.54 1.34 9.09
C ASN A 32 39.88 1.82 9.65
N ALA A 33 40.31 3.06 9.37
CA ALA A 33 41.53 3.61 9.98
C ALA A 33 41.41 3.67 11.51
N PHE A 34 40.26 4.09 12.04
CA PHE A 34 39.98 4.09 13.49
C PHE A 34 39.81 2.68 14.05
N SER A 35 39.23 1.75 13.30
CA SER A 35 39.09 0.36 13.74
C SER A 35 40.45 -0.35 13.83
N VAL A 36 41.27 -0.28 12.77
CA VAL A 36 42.52 -1.04 12.60
C VAL A 36 43.56 -0.72 13.67
N VAL A 37 43.69 0.54 14.08
CA VAL A 37 44.71 0.94 15.08
C VAL A 37 44.45 0.34 16.47
N PHE A 38 43.26 -0.19 16.73
CA PHE A 38 42.93 -0.87 17.99
C PHE A 38 43.34 -2.35 18.02
N HIS A 39 43.92 -2.89 16.94
CA HIS A 39 44.39 -4.27 16.90
C HIS A 39 45.31 -4.60 18.09
N PRO A 40 45.12 -5.72 18.82
CA PRO A 40 45.83 -6.00 20.07
C PRO A 40 47.35 -6.02 19.93
N GLN A 41 47.88 -6.56 18.83
CA GLN A 41 49.32 -6.53 18.55
C GLN A 41 49.87 -5.11 18.30
N LEU A 42 49.08 -4.21 17.70
CA LEU A 42 49.51 -2.83 17.46
C LEU A 42 49.55 -2.05 18.78
N ILE A 43 48.52 -2.22 19.61
CA ILE A 43 48.46 -1.60 20.93
C ILE A 43 49.60 -2.08 21.82
N ALA A 44 49.82 -3.40 21.90
CA ALA A 44 50.90 -3.98 22.70
C ALA A 44 52.29 -3.56 22.20
N ALA A 45 52.48 -3.43 20.89
CA ALA A 45 53.76 -2.97 20.34
C ALA A 45 54.02 -1.48 20.60
N ALA A 46 53.00 -0.64 20.43
CA ALA A 46 53.14 0.80 20.56
C ALA A 46 53.17 1.28 22.03
N GLU A 47 52.58 0.52 22.96
CA GLU A 47 52.40 0.92 24.36
C GLU A 47 51.78 2.33 24.53
N SER A 48 51.00 2.76 23.54
CA SER A 48 50.45 4.12 23.42
C SER A 48 49.00 4.08 22.97
N PHE A 49 48.20 5.06 23.41
CA PHE A 49 46.82 5.18 22.96
C PHE A 49 46.78 5.71 21.51
N PRO A 50 45.95 5.14 20.61
CA PRO A 50 45.82 5.66 19.25
C PRO A 50 45.38 7.12 19.21
N ARG A 51 45.98 7.93 18.34
CA ARG A 51 45.66 9.36 18.21
C ARG A 51 45.32 9.73 16.78
N TYR A 52 44.55 10.79 16.62
CA TYR A 52 44.36 11.43 15.32
C TYR A 52 45.15 12.75 15.24
N VAL A 53 45.58 13.10 14.03
CA VAL A 53 46.26 14.37 13.72
C VAL A 53 45.62 14.94 12.47
N ARG A 54 45.57 16.27 12.39
CA ARG A 54 45.00 16.96 11.22
C ARG A 54 45.85 16.67 9.98
N ALA A 55 45.21 16.38 8.87
CA ALA A 55 45.91 16.07 7.62
C ALA A 55 46.58 17.30 6.96
N ASP A 56 46.07 18.51 7.20
CA ASP A 56 46.65 19.77 6.69
C ASP A 56 47.90 20.23 7.45
N GLU A 57 47.99 19.86 8.73
CA GLU A 57 49.14 20.15 9.59
C GLU A 57 49.66 18.87 10.28
N PRO A 58 50.18 17.90 9.52
CA PRO A 58 50.53 16.57 10.05
C PRO A 58 51.83 16.55 10.88
N GLY A 59 52.55 17.67 10.97
CA GLY A 59 53.83 17.79 11.68
C GLY A 59 54.99 17.06 10.99
N THR A 60 56.11 16.91 11.71
CA THR A 60 57.27 16.11 11.25
C THR A 60 57.12 14.67 11.72
N ALA A 61 57.25 13.71 10.79
CA ALA A 61 57.15 12.30 11.12
C ALA A 61 58.37 11.84 11.92
N LYS A 62 58.18 10.87 12.82
CA LYS A 62 59.25 10.28 13.63
C LYS A 62 59.46 8.81 13.26
N PRO A 63 60.71 8.30 13.36
CA PRO A 63 60.97 6.88 13.16
C PRO A 63 60.10 6.01 14.07
N GLY A 64 59.48 4.97 13.52
CA GLY A 64 58.65 4.03 14.29
C GLY A 64 57.19 4.46 14.50
N GLN A 65 56.75 5.59 13.94
CA GLN A 65 55.31 5.92 13.87
C GLN A 65 54.61 5.06 12.82
N LEU A 66 53.47 4.46 13.17
CA LEU A 66 52.52 3.89 12.21
C LEU A 66 51.45 4.94 11.90
N ILE A 67 51.34 5.35 10.65
CA ILE A 67 50.44 6.43 10.22
C ILE A 67 49.49 5.88 9.16
N ILE A 68 48.19 5.89 9.47
CA ILE A 68 47.15 5.58 8.48
C ILE A 68 46.69 6.91 7.88
N LEU A 69 46.79 7.02 6.55
CA LEU A 69 46.28 8.12 5.74
C LEU A 69 45.05 7.64 4.97
N PRO A 70 43.83 7.88 5.50
CA PRO A 70 42.58 7.62 4.78
C PRO A 70 42.54 8.35 3.45
N THR A 71 41.86 7.77 2.46
CA THR A 71 41.69 8.36 1.13
C THR A 71 41.04 9.75 1.19
N ALA A 72 40.04 9.94 2.07
CA ALA A 72 39.39 11.23 2.31
C ALA A 72 40.34 12.35 2.81
N SER A 73 41.49 11.99 3.37
CA SER A 73 42.49 12.92 3.91
C SER A 73 43.59 13.28 2.93
N GLN A 74 43.70 12.60 1.78
CA GLN A 74 44.80 12.80 0.84
C GLN A 74 44.84 14.21 0.26
N ASP A 75 43.68 14.78 -0.06
CA ASP A 75 43.58 16.14 -0.62
C ASP A 75 43.93 17.25 0.37
N TRP A 76 43.92 16.93 1.68
CA TRP A 76 44.34 17.84 2.74
C TRP A 76 45.85 17.83 2.96
N MET A 77 46.56 16.82 2.46
CA MET A 77 47.97 16.62 2.76
C MET A 77 48.88 17.62 2.04
N PRO A 78 49.91 18.15 2.71
CA PRO A 78 50.99 18.86 2.03
C PRO A 78 51.68 17.97 0.97
N HIS A 79 51.94 18.54 -0.22
CA HIS A 79 52.55 17.80 -1.33
C HIS A 79 53.86 17.10 -0.94
N GLY A 80 53.95 15.80 -1.21
CA GLY A 80 55.15 14.98 -0.98
C GLY A 80 55.42 14.60 0.48
N TRP A 81 54.54 14.98 1.42
CA TRP A 81 54.72 14.68 2.84
C TRP A 81 54.78 13.17 3.13
N ALA A 82 53.90 12.37 2.52
CA ALA A 82 53.86 10.92 2.75
C ALA A 82 55.19 10.23 2.38
N ASP A 83 55.82 10.65 1.28
CA ASP A 83 57.11 10.10 0.84
C ASP A 83 58.28 10.62 1.69
N GLN A 84 58.16 11.83 2.24
CA GLN A 84 59.11 12.33 3.23
C GLN A 84 59.01 11.54 4.54
N ALA A 85 57.79 11.35 5.07
CA ALA A 85 57.56 10.60 6.30
C ALA A 85 58.09 9.15 6.21
N ARG A 86 57.90 8.48 5.06
CA ARG A 86 58.49 7.16 4.79
C ARG A 86 60.02 7.18 4.82
N ARG A 87 60.66 8.21 4.26
CA ARG A 87 62.13 8.38 4.29
C ARG A 87 62.66 8.67 5.69
N GLU A 88 61.86 9.34 6.52
CA GLU A 88 62.16 9.62 7.93
C GLU A 88 61.94 8.39 8.85
N GLY A 89 61.47 7.26 8.30
CA GLY A 89 61.34 5.99 9.02
C GLY A 89 59.97 5.75 9.65
N ALA A 90 58.95 6.52 9.26
CA ALA A 90 57.55 6.23 9.61
C ALA A 90 56.93 5.23 8.62
N PHE A 91 56.00 4.42 9.12
CA PHE A 91 55.22 3.47 8.33
C PHE A 91 53.90 4.13 7.90
N VAL A 92 53.87 4.68 6.68
CA VAL A 92 52.69 5.39 6.15
C VAL A 92 51.87 4.48 5.23
N ILE A 93 50.67 4.10 5.67
CA ILE A 93 49.68 3.36 4.89
C ILE A 93 48.77 4.37 4.19
N SER A 94 48.64 4.28 2.87
CA SER A 94 47.84 5.21 2.07
C SER A 94 47.18 4.48 0.91
N GLY A 95 45.93 4.82 0.59
CA GLY A 95 45.20 4.29 -0.57
C GLY A 95 44.39 3.03 -0.32
N GLU A 96 44.58 2.38 0.84
CA GLU A 96 43.83 1.20 1.26
C GLU A 96 42.52 1.61 1.96
N THR A 97 41.40 1.02 1.56
CA THR A 97 40.06 1.30 2.13
C THR A 97 39.39 0.07 2.75
N HIS A 98 39.77 -1.13 2.32
CA HIS A 98 39.29 -2.39 2.88
C HIS A 98 40.00 -2.75 4.18
N ARG A 99 39.22 -3.21 5.18
CA ARG A 99 39.72 -3.51 6.53
C ARG A 99 40.83 -4.57 6.52
N SER A 100 40.69 -5.63 5.72
CA SER A 100 41.67 -6.72 5.64
C SER A 100 43.02 -6.27 5.06
N GLU A 101 43.00 -5.39 4.06
CA GLU A 101 44.20 -4.82 3.43
C GLU A 101 44.89 -3.82 4.35
N LEU A 102 44.10 -2.99 5.05
CA LEU A 102 44.59 -2.09 6.09
C LEU A 102 45.23 -2.86 7.24
N LEU A 103 44.59 -3.93 7.75
CA LEU A 103 45.14 -4.79 8.79
C LEU A 103 46.47 -5.42 8.36
N LYS A 104 46.52 -6.00 7.17
CA LYS A 104 47.74 -6.61 6.63
C LYS A 104 48.87 -5.59 6.53
N SER A 105 48.57 -4.39 6.05
CA SER A 105 49.55 -3.30 5.91
C SER A 105 49.99 -2.76 7.27
N ALA A 106 49.08 -2.67 8.23
CA ALA A 106 49.35 -2.17 9.58
C ALA A 106 50.20 -3.14 10.41
N LEU A 107 50.03 -4.45 10.23
CA LEU A 107 50.79 -5.48 10.94
C LEU A 107 52.16 -5.78 10.31
N ALA A 108 52.36 -5.46 9.02
CA ALA A 108 53.61 -5.73 8.32
C ALA A 108 54.89 -5.21 9.02
N PRO A 109 54.91 -4.01 9.65
CA PRO A 109 56.07 -3.50 10.37
C PRO A 109 56.50 -4.35 11.59
N LEU A 110 55.57 -5.13 12.17
CA LEU A 110 55.83 -5.97 13.35
C LEU A 110 56.57 -7.28 13.00
N GLY A 111 56.71 -7.63 11.71
CA GLY A 111 57.42 -8.84 11.29
C GLY A 111 56.81 -10.12 11.86
N GLU A 112 57.63 -11.02 12.41
CA GLU A 112 57.18 -12.28 13.04
C GLU A 112 56.25 -12.03 14.25
N ALA A 113 56.41 -10.91 14.98
CA ALA A 113 55.53 -10.57 16.10
C ALA A 113 54.11 -10.20 15.64
N GLY A 114 53.95 -9.73 14.40
CA GLY A 114 52.65 -9.49 13.76
C GLY A 114 51.98 -10.76 13.21
N GLN A 115 52.65 -11.92 13.29
CA GLN A 115 52.13 -13.23 12.88
C GLN A 115 51.64 -14.08 14.07
N SER A 116 51.58 -13.50 15.28
CA SER A 116 51.05 -14.21 16.47
C SER A 116 49.63 -14.72 16.22
N ASP A 117 49.36 -15.94 16.67
CA ASP A 117 48.06 -16.63 16.55
C ASP A 117 47.09 -16.12 17.64
N VAL A 118 46.73 -14.83 17.56
CA VAL A 118 45.68 -14.26 18.42
C VAL A 118 44.33 -14.73 17.89
N ASP A 119 43.45 -15.16 18.78
CA ASP A 119 42.08 -15.57 18.44
C ASP A 119 41.39 -14.49 17.57
N PRO A 120 40.98 -14.81 16.32
CA PRO A 120 40.31 -13.88 15.43
C PRO A 120 39.05 -13.23 16.02
N GLU A 121 38.33 -13.93 16.91
CA GLU A 121 37.15 -13.37 17.57
C GLU A 121 37.52 -12.27 18.56
N LEU A 122 38.63 -12.44 19.30
CA LEU A 122 39.14 -11.40 20.18
C LEU A 122 39.67 -10.21 19.38
N VAL A 123 40.37 -10.47 18.26
CA VAL A 123 40.81 -9.40 17.35
C VAL A 123 39.61 -8.60 16.86
N ALA A 124 38.55 -9.25 16.41
CA ALA A 124 37.33 -8.58 15.98
C ALA A 124 36.71 -7.70 17.08
N ASP A 125 36.72 -8.14 18.34
CA ASP A 125 36.21 -7.35 19.46
C ASP A 125 37.06 -6.09 19.75
N PHE A 126 38.39 -6.17 19.57
CA PHE A 126 39.27 -4.98 19.62
C PHE A 126 38.99 -4.00 18.47
N LEU A 127 38.79 -4.52 17.25
CA LEU A 127 38.46 -3.69 16.09
C LEU A 127 37.10 -3.00 16.26
N ALA A 128 36.13 -3.69 16.87
CA ALA A 128 34.84 -3.13 17.24
C ALA A 128 34.97 -2.02 18.28
N LEU A 129 35.86 -2.16 19.27
CA LEU A 129 36.14 -1.12 20.24
C LEU A 129 36.64 0.17 19.56
N GLY A 130 37.52 0.06 18.57
CA GLY A 130 38.00 1.22 17.80
C GLY A 130 36.89 1.91 17.00
N THR A 131 36.00 1.13 16.39
CA THR A 131 34.81 1.67 15.71
C THR A 131 33.88 2.38 16.69
N VAL A 132 33.54 1.76 17.83
CA VAL A 132 32.64 2.34 18.82
C VAL A 132 33.23 3.56 19.51
N TYR A 133 34.55 3.60 19.72
CA TYR A 133 35.26 4.77 20.22
C TYR A 133 35.04 5.98 19.31
N LEU A 134 35.27 5.84 17.99
CA LEU A 134 35.04 6.91 17.03
C LEU A 134 33.58 7.38 17.05
N GLN A 135 32.63 6.44 16.99
CA GLN A 135 31.20 6.76 16.97
C GLN A 135 30.76 7.49 18.24
N THR A 136 31.30 7.11 19.41
CA THR A 136 31.02 7.77 20.69
C THR A 136 31.60 9.18 20.72
N GLU A 137 32.83 9.38 20.25
CA GLU A 137 33.45 10.71 20.17
C GLU A 137 32.67 11.65 19.25
N LEU A 138 32.30 11.17 18.05
CA LEU A 138 31.50 11.95 17.11
C LEU A 138 30.11 12.28 17.69
N LEU A 139 29.43 11.31 18.30
CA LEU A 139 28.13 11.52 18.92
C LEU A 139 28.21 12.55 20.06
N THR A 140 29.27 12.49 20.86
CA THR A 140 29.52 13.47 21.93
C THR A 140 29.61 14.90 21.37
N ARG A 141 30.27 15.10 20.21
CA ARG A 141 30.36 16.42 19.56
C ARG A 141 29.03 16.86 18.94
N HIS A 142 28.29 15.95 18.30
CA HIS A 142 26.96 16.27 17.77
C HIS A 142 25.96 16.65 18.87
N MET A 143 26.06 16.03 20.04
CA MET A 143 25.32 16.43 21.25
C MET A 143 25.90 17.66 21.96
N ARG A 144 26.86 18.37 21.34
CA ARG A 144 27.45 19.63 21.83
C ARG A 144 28.12 19.49 23.20
N ASN A 145 28.73 18.33 23.44
CA ASN A 145 29.44 17.99 24.67
C ASN A 145 30.93 17.75 24.43
N TYR A 146 31.71 17.73 25.51
CA TYR A 146 33.14 17.42 25.50
C TYR A 146 33.40 15.96 25.90
N SER A 147 34.47 15.37 25.37
CA SER A 147 34.87 14.03 25.80
C SER A 147 35.29 14.03 27.27
N HIS A 148 34.84 13.01 27.98
CA HIS A 148 35.16 12.77 29.38
C HIS A 148 35.89 11.43 29.59
N LEU A 149 36.48 10.88 28.52
CA LEU A 149 37.19 9.62 28.59
C LEU A 149 38.52 9.80 29.34
N GLU A 150 38.73 9.01 30.39
CA GLU A 150 40.01 8.96 31.10
C GLU A 150 41.03 8.14 30.29
N GLU A 151 41.72 8.79 29.34
CA GLU A 151 42.65 8.14 28.40
C GLU A 151 43.71 7.27 29.10
N ASP A 152 44.29 7.72 30.22
CA ASP A 152 45.29 6.95 30.97
C ASP A 152 44.72 5.64 31.58
N GLN A 153 43.46 5.67 32.02
CA GLN A 153 42.80 4.45 32.49
C GLN A 153 42.42 3.56 31.32
N MET A 154 41.90 4.13 30.23
CA MET A 154 41.53 3.42 29.02
C MET A 154 42.75 2.68 28.44
N LEU A 155 43.90 3.36 28.35
CA LEU A 155 45.15 2.77 27.87
C LEU A 155 45.63 1.62 28.74
N ARG A 156 45.56 1.76 30.08
CA ARG A 156 45.94 0.67 31.00
C ARG A 156 45.10 -0.59 30.78
N GLU A 157 43.79 -0.43 30.65
CA GLU A 157 42.88 -1.57 30.40
C GLU A 157 43.11 -2.15 29.00
N LEU A 158 43.28 -1.30 27.98
CA LEU A 158 43.53 -1.73 26.61
C LEU A 158 44.85 -2.51 26.48
N LEU A 159 45.92 -2.06 27.13
CA LEU A 159 47.21 -2.76 27.15
C LEU A 159 47.12 -4.10 27.88
N ALA A 160 46.48 -4.12 29.05
CA ALA A 160 46.31 -5.35 29.81
C ALA A 160 45.47 -6.38 29.03
N GLY A 161 44.40 -5.93 28.36
CA GLY A 161 43.61 -6.77 27.46
C GLY A 161 44.41 -7.29 26.25
N SER A 162 45.22 -6.43 25.65
CA SER A 162 46.06 -6.77 24.49
C SER A 162 47.12 -7.82 24.85
N HIS A 163 47.80 -7.66 25.99
CA HIS A 163 48.75 -8.65 26.49
C HIS A 163 48.09 -9.97 26.84
N ALA A 164 46.91 -9.94 27.46
CA ALA A 164 46.12 -11.15 27.72
C ALA A 164 45.74 -11.87 26.41
N ALA A 165 45.36 -11.12 25.37
CA ALA A 165 44.96 -11.70 24.08
C ALA A 165 46.15 -12.39 23.39
N ILE A 166 47.31 -11.75 23.41
CA ILE A 166 48.56 -12.31 22.87
C ILE A 166 49.02 -13.54 23.68
N ALA A 167 48.76 -13.56 24.99
CA ALA A 167 49.04 -14.70 25.86
C ALA A 167 48.02 -15.85 25.75
N GLY A 168 46.95 -15.69 24.97
CA GLY A 168 45.89 -16.69 24.82
C GLY A 168 44.89 -16.76 25.99
N ASP A 169 44.84 -15.75 26.87
CA ASP A 169 43.89 -15.68 27.99
C ASP A 169 42.61 -14.93 27.58
N ALA A 170 41.71 -15.64 26.90
CA ALA A 170 40.45 -15.08 26.41
C ALA A 170 39.56 -14.51 27.54
N ALA A 171 39.57 -15.12 28.73
CA ALA A 171 38.73 -14.67 29.84
C ALA A 171 39.21 -13.32 30.37
N ALA A 172 40.52 -13.15 30.58
CA ALA A 172 41.09 -11.88 30.99
C ALA A 172 40.90 -10.82 29.89
N THR A 173 41.15 -11.14 28.62
CA THR A 173 40.92 -10.21 27.50
C THR A 173 39.50 -9.66 27.49
N ARG A 174 38.49 -10.54 27.56
CA ARG A 174 37.08 -10.12 27.57
C ARG A 174 36.75 -9.26 28.79
N ALA A 175 37.33 -9.55 29.95
CA ALA A 175 37.13 -8.74 31.16
C ALA A 175 37.73 -7.33 31.03
N HIS A 176 38.91 -7.19 30.42
CA HIS A 176 39.54 -5.90 30.12
C HIS A 176 38.74 -5.12 29.06
N LEU A 177 38.36 -5.76 27.95
CA LEU A 177 37.52 -5.15 26.92
C LEU A 177 36.18 -4.68 27.49
N LYS A 178 35.55 -5.47 28.36
CA LYS A 178 34.31 -5.08 29.03
C LYS A 178 34.46 -3.75 29.76
N ARG A 179 35.54 -3.56 30.51
CA ARG A 179 35.82 -2.29 31.21
C ARG A 179 36.02 -1.14 30.22
N CYS A 180 36.72 -1.37 29.11
CA CYS A 180 36.86 -0.36 28.05
C CYS A 180 35.50 0.07 27.47
N PHE A 181 34.61 -0.87 27.16
CA PHE A 181 33.26 -0.54 26.67
C PHE A 181 32.40 0.15 27.75
N GLU A 182 32.46 -0.28 29.02
CA GLU A 182 31.75 0.36 30.13
C GLU A 182 32.22 1.82 30.36
N MET A 183 33.50 2.12 30.13
CA MET A 183 34.02 3.48 30.15
C MET A 183 33.40 4.35 29.04
N LEU A 184 33.29 3.83 27.81
CA LEU A 184 32.63 4.55 26.71
C LEU A 184 31.13 4.75 26.98
N LEU A 185 30.45 3.74 27.53
CA LEU A 185 29.05 3.86 27.96
C LEU A 185 28.90 4.98 29.00
N SER A 186 29.76 5.01 30.00
CA SER A 186 29.76 6.04 31.04
C SER A 186 29.97 7.45 30.46
N CYS A 187 30.75 7.59 29.38
CA CYS A 187 30.88 8.86 28.67
C CYS A 187 29.57 9.27 27.98
N ARG A 188 28.89 8.34 27.30
CA ARG A 188 27.60 8.59 26.62
C ARG A 188 26.50 8.97 27.62
N GLU A 189 26.41 8.26 28.74
CA GLU A 189 25.37 8.48 29.77
C GLU A 189 25.51 9.83 30.50
N ARG A 190 26.67 10.47 30.46
CA ARG A 190 26.84 11.82 31.04
C ARG A 190 26.01 12.89 30.33
N PHE A 191 25.88 12.80 29.01
CA PHE A 191 25.09 13.76 28.24
C PHE A 191 23.71 13.20 27.84
N TYR A 192 23.55 11.88 27.78
CA TYR A 192 22.26 11.24 27.50
C TYR A 192 22.10 9.93 28.31
N PRO A 193 21.55 10.01 29.53
CA PRO A 193 21.43 8.85 30.44
C PRO A 193 20.24 7.93 30.14
N VAL A 194 19.38 8.29 29.17
CA VAL A 194 18.20 7.50 28.79
C VAL A 194 18.63 6.30 27.94
N GLU A 195 17.85 5.22 27.99
CA GLU A 195 18.05 4.05 27.12
C GLU A 195 17.86 4.45 25.65
N CYS A 196 18.75 3.93 24.81
CA CYS A 196 18.77 4.17 23.37
C CYS A 196 18.58 2.84 22.66
N HIS A 197 17.84 2.80 21.57
CA HIS A 197 17.54 1.56 20.85
C HIS A 197 18.19 1.53 19.47
N LEU A 198 18.75 0.37 19.14
CA LEU A 198 19.19 0.05 17.78
C LEU A 198 18.27 -1.04 17.24
N ILE A 199 17.80 -0.89 16.01
CA ILE A 199 16.89 -1.85 15.38
C ILE A 199 17.57 -2.37 14.13
N ASP A 200 17.95 -3.64 14.14
CA ASP A 200 18.47 -4.32 12.95
C ASP A 200 17.32 -4.98 12.19
N LEU A 201 16.97 -4.39 11.04
CA LEU A 201 15.92 -4.86 10.13
C LEU A 201 16.56 -5.58 8.94
N CYS A 202 16.51 -6.91 8.96
CA CYS A 202 16.95 -7.76 7.87
C CYS A 202 15.81 -7.97 6.86
N LEU A 203 15.97 -7.46 5.66
CA LEU A 203 15.06 -7.66 4.53
C LEU A 203 15.34 -9.02 3.91
N VAL A 204 14.32 -9.89 3.81
CA VAL A 204 14.46 -11.24 3.27
C VAL A 204 13.56 -11.43 2.05
N ILE A 205 14.13 -12.09 1.05
CA ILE A 205 13.45 -12.64 -0.13
C ILE A 205 14.08 -14.01 -0.44
N PRO A 206 13.34 -14.96 -1.06
CA PRO A 206 13.80 -16.34 -1.21
C PRO A 206 15.18 -16.47 -1.85
N ARG A 207 15.44 -15.73 -2.94
CA ARG A 207 16.72 -15.76 -3.65
C ARG A 207 17.95 -15.28 -2.85
N LEU A 208 17.75 -14.56 -1.74
CA LEU A 208 18.82 -14.04 -0.88
C LEU A 208 18.90 -14.77 0.46
N ALA A 209 18.04 -15.77 0.69
CA ALA A 209 18.03 -16.58 1.88
C ALA A 209 19.15 -17.63 1.81
N ASN A 210 20.37 -17.22 2.18
CA ASN A 210 21.57 -18.07 2.17
C ASN A 210 22.06 -18.39 3.60
N GLU A 211 23.23 -19.02 3.73
CA GLU A 211 23.81 -19.40 5.02
C GLU A 211 23.96 -18.20 5.99
N SER A 212 24.15 -16.98 5.48
CA SER A 212 24.21 -15.76 6.30
C SER A 212 22.90 -15.50 7.05
N LEU A 213 21.75 -15.85 6.46
CA LEU A 213 20.46 -15.81 7.16
C LEU A 213 20.42 -16.85 8.29
N GLY A 214 20.88 -18.08 8.01
CA GLY A 214 20.97 -19.12 9.03
C GLY A 214 21.85 -18.71 10.22
N GLN A 215 23.00 -18.08 9.97
CA GLN A 215 23.87 -17.53 11.02
C GLN A 215 23.18 -16.42 11.81
N LEU A 216 22.48 -15.52 11.11
CA LEU A 216 21.74 -14.43 11.72
C LEU A 216 20.61 -14.93 12.62
N LEU A 217 19.88 -15.98 12.23
CA LEU A 217 18.78 -16.53 13.02
C LEU A 217 19.27 -17.20 14.32
N ASN A 218 20.55 -17.54 14.42
CA ASN A 218 21.18 -18.15 15.59
C ASN A 218 22.00 -17.16 16.43
N THR A 219 21.85 -15.85 16.20
CA THR A 219 22.58 -14.83 16.96
C THR A 219 21.95 -14.58 18.34
N ASP A 220 22.78 -14.19 19.31
CA ASP A 220 22.33 -13.78 20.66
C ASP A 220 21.88 -12.30 20.73
N VAL A 221 22.01 -11.56 19.62
CA VAL A 221 21.67 -10.12 19.55
C VAL A 221 20.34 -9.93 18.83
N PRO A 222 19.36 -9.23 19.41
CA PRO A 222 18.03 -9.09 18.80
C PRO A 222 18.05 -8.64 17.33
N VAL A 223 17.32 -9.35 16.48
CA VAL A 223 17.16 -9.08 15.05
C VAL A 223 15.70 -9.10 14.64
N ASN A 224 15.35 -8.26 13.66
CA ASN A 224 14.02 -8.18 13.07
C ASN A 224 14.10 -8.65 11.62
N VAL A 225 13.30 -9.64 11.25
CA VAL A 225 13.35 -10.23 9.91
C VAL A 225 12.05 -9.92 9.18
N LEU A 226 12.15 -9.14 8.10
CA LEU A 226 11.00 -8.71 7.30
C LEU A 226 10.87 -9.57 6.05
N ALA A 227 9.80 -10.36 6.02
CA ALA A 227 9.41 -11.19 4.88
C ALA A 227 7.89 -11.49 4.89
N GLN A 228 7.39 -11.88 3.73
CA GLN A 228 5.98 -12.07 3.44
C GLN A 228 5.66 -13.56 3.59
N GLY A 229 4.39 -13.92 3.80
CA GLY A 229 4.02 -15.33 3.99
C GLY A 229 4.50 -16.23 2.85
N CYS A 230 4.34 -15.80 1.59
CA CYS A 230 4.80 -16.55 0.43
C CYS A 230 6.33 -16.63 0.32
N ASP A 231 7.06 -15.60 0.75
CA ASP A 231 8.53 -15.62 0.77
C ASP A 231 9.02 -16.67 1.78
N TRP A 232 8.40 -16.72 2.97
CA TRP A 232 8.76 -17.72 3.97
C TRP A 232 8.38 -19.13 3.58
N GLU A 233 7.26 -19.33 2.89
CA GLU A 233 6.88 -20.64 2.34
C GLU A 233 8.00 -21.19 1.45
N GLU A 234 8.44 -20.42 0.45
CA GLU A 234 9.53 -20.83 -0.44
C GLU A 234 10.86 -21.06 0.32
N ILE A 235 11.17 -20.21 1.31
CA ILE A 235 12.39 -20.34 2.12
C ILE A 235 12.37 -21.62 2.96
N LEU A 236 11.26 -21.93 3.62
CA LEU A 236 11.15 -23.11 4.48
C LEU A 236 11.06 -24.41 3.68
N GLU A 237 10.54 -24.37 2.45
CA GLU A 237 10.61 -25.50 1.53
C GLU A 237 12.07 -25.84 1.16
N ALA A 238 12.91 -24.81 0.98
CA ALA A 238 14.33 -24.97 0.67
C ALA A 238 15.19 -25.29 1.91
N HIS A 239 14.85 -24.72 3.07
CA HIS A 239 15.60 -24.82 4.34
C HIS A 239 14.69 -25.17 5.53
N PRO A 240 14.12 -26.40 5.59
CA PRO A 240 13.21 -26.80 6.66
C PRO A 240 13.83 -26.71 8.07
N GLU A 241 15.15 -26.83 8.17
CA GLU A 241 15.89 -26.77 9.44
C GLU A 241 15.77 -25.41 10.15
N TRP A 242 15.47 -24.33 9.42
CA TRP A 242 15.33 -22.99 10.02
C TRP A 242 14.01 -22.78 10.74
N GLN A 243 13.00 -23.61 10.48
CA GLN A 243 11.67 -23.44 11.10
C GLN A 243 11.73 -23.48 12.63
N GLU A 244 12.43 -24.48 13.19
CA GLU A 244 12.55 -24.61 14.65
C GLU A 244 13.48 -23.54 15.25
N ALA A 245 14.54 -23.15 14.54
CA ALA A 245 15.42 -22.07 14.96
C ALA A 245 14.68 -20.73 15.07
N ILE A 246 13.83 -20.42 14.07
CA ILE A 246 12.96 -19.24 14.08
C ILE A 246 11.96 -19.33 15.23
N ARG A 247 11.29 -20.47 15.41
CA ARG A 247 10.30 -20.67 16.47
C ARG A 247 10.91 -20.41 17.85
N GLU A 248 12.07 -20.98 18.14
CA GLU A 248 12.73 -20.82 19.44
C GLU A 248 13.32 -19.42 19.60
N GLY A 249 13.99 -18.87 18.57
CA GLY A 249 14.52 -17.51 18.59
C GLY A 249 13.42 -16.46 18.80
N TRP A 250 12.24 -16.68 18.23
CA TRP A 250 11.08 -15.81 18.37
C TRP A 250 10.43 -15.90 19.76
N LYS A 251 10.39 -17.10 20.33
CA LYS A 251 9.93 -17.30 21.71
C LYS A 251 10.88 -16.68 22.74
N GLN A 252 12.18 -16.69 22.47
CA GLN A 252 13.21 -16.11 23.33
C GLN A 252 13.30 -14.58 23.22
N GLY A 253 12.70 -13.97 22.19
CA GLY A 253 12.80 -12.52 21.93
C GLY A 253 14.10 -12.11 21.23
N ASN A 254 14.84 -13.05 20.65
CA ASN A 254 16.06 -12.76 19.88
C ASN A 254 15.77 -12.52 18.39
N VAL A 255 14.67 -13.07 17.88
CA VAL A 255 14.21 -12.90 16.49
C VAL A 255 12.78 -12.39 16.51
N GLU A 256 12.45 -11.31 15.81
CA GLU A 256 11.06 -10.93 15.54
C GLU A 256 10.78 -11.06 14.05
N LEU A 257 9.69 -11.73 13.69
CA LEU A 257 9.22 -11.73 12.31
C LEU A 257 8.31 -10.52 12.08
N VAL A 258 8.73 -9.66 11.16
CA VAL A 258 8.01 -8.44 10.79
C VAL A 258 7.24 -8.69 9.49
N GLY A 259 5.95 -8.36 9.48
CA GLY A 259 5.11 -8.46 8.29
C GLY A 259 3.72 -9.00 8.58
N GLY A 260 3.30 -9.98 7.80
CA GLY A 260 2.03 -10.71 7.98
C GLY A 260 1.06 -10.60 6.80
N ASP A 261 1.35 -9.77 5.80
CA ASP A 261 0.76 -9.95 4.48
C ASP A 261 1.21 -11.32 3.91
N TRP A 262 0.29 -12.02 3.24
CA TRP A 262 0.66 -13.19 2.44
C TRP A 262 1.61 -12.81 1.30
N LYS A 263 1.25 -11.78 0.51
CA LYS A 263 2.04 -11.24 -0.60
C LYS A 263 1.97 -9.72 -0.65
N ASP A 264 3.05 -9.06 -1.07
CA ASP A 264 3.11 -7.60 -1.29
C ASP A 264 2.36 -7.17 -2.57
N ARG A 265 1.03 -7.30 -2.57
CA ARG A 265 0.13 -6.88 -3.67
C ARG A 265 -0.07 -5.35 -3.69
N PRO A 266 -0.53 -4.77 -4.82
CA PRO A 266 -0.85 -3.33 -4.92
C PRO A 266 -2.14 -2.96 -4.18
N THR A 267 -2.22 -3.28 -2.88
CA THR A 267 -3.43 -3.21 -2.05
C THR A 267 -4.04 -1.81 -2.00
N ALA A 268 -3.24 -0.74 -2.14
CA ALA A 268 -3.71 0.64 -2.16
C ALA A 268 -4.77 0.92 -3.26
N LEU A 269 -4.77 0.15 -4.35
CA LEU A 269 -5.72 0.26 -5.48
C LEU A 269 -6.73 -0.90 -5.54
N MET A 270 -6.69 -1.80 -4.56
CA MET A 270 -7.58 -2.96 -4.43
C MET A 270 -8.70 -2.68 -3.41
N SER A 271 -9.56 -3.66 -3.16
CA SER A 271 -10.62 -3.54 -2.15
C SER A 271 -10.08 -3.73 -0.74
N ILE A 272 -10.76 -3.13 0.23
CA ILE A 272 -10.40 -3.28 1.64
C ILE A 272 -10.51 -4.75 2.09
N ASP A 273 -11.48 -5.49 1.53
CA ASP A 273 -11.60 -6.93 1.75
C ASP A 273 -10.35 -7.69 1.26
N ALA A 274 -9.77 -7.31 0.11
CA ALA A 274 -8.58 -7.99 -0.40
C ALA A 274 -7.38 -7.81 0.54
N GLN A 275 -7.24 -6.63 1.14
CA GLN A 275 -6.19 -6.37 2.12
C GLN A 275 -6.42 -7.12 3.45
N ILE A 276 -7.66 -7.15 3.94
CA ILE A 276 -8.01 -7.94 5.12
C ILE A 276 -7.73 -9.43 4.86
N ASP A 277 -8.09 -9.94 3.69
CA ASP A 277 -7.87 -11.33 3.31
C ASP A 277 -6.38 -11.66 3.19
N GLU A 278 -5.56 -10.77 2.62
CA GLU A 278 -4.10 -10.94 2.53
C GLU A 278 -3.42 -11.05 3.89
N LEU A 279 -3.80 -10.16 4.81
CA LEU A 279 -3.29 -10.18 6.18
C LEU A 279 -3.81 -11.41 6.94
N SER A 280 -5.10 -11.73 6.81
CA SER A 280 -5.70 -12.89 7.48
C SER A 280 -5.06 -14.20 7.02
N ARG A 281 -4.81 -14.34 5.71
CA ARG A 281 -4.12 -15.50 5.12
C ARG A 281 -2.68 -15.62 5.62
N GLY A 282 -1.91 -14.53 5.55
CA GLY A 282 -0.54 -14.53 6.04
C GLY A 282 -0.49 -14.88 7.53
N HIS A 283 -1.31 -14.21 8.35
CA HIS A 283 -1.40 -14.45 9.79
C HIS A 283 -1.78 -15.90 10.13
N ALA A 284 -2.74 -16.49 9.42
CA ALA A 284 -3.10 -17.90 9.58
C ALA A 284 -1.96 -18.85 9.18
N TRP A 285 -1.22 -18.53 8.11
CA TRP A 285 -0.06 -19.30 7.67
C TRP A 285 1.07 -19.25 8.71
N TYR A 286 1.44 -18.07 9.20
CA TYR A 286 2.44 -17.91 10.25
C TYR A 286 2.07 -18.69 11.50
N HIS A 287 0.82 -18.58 11.96
CA HIS A 287 0.34 -19.35 13.11
C HIS A 287 0.46 -20.86 12.89
N THR A 288 0.18 -21.34 11.68
CA THR A 288 0.31 -22.77 11.34
C THR A 288 1.76 -23.24 11.36
N GLN A 289 2.70 -22.39 10.91
CA GLN A 289 4.12 -22.77 10.83
C GLN A 289 4.88 -22.57 12.15
N PHE A 290 4.56 -21.54 12.93
CA PHE A 290 5.36 -21.10 14.07
C PHE A 290 4.62 -21.06 15.42
N ASP A 291 3.34 -21.44 15.46
CA ASP A 291 2.46 -21.30 16.65
C ASP A 291 2.30 -19.85 17.15
N ARG A 292 2.70 -18.88 16.32
CA ARG A 292 2.64 -17.43 16.56
C ARG A 292 2.48 -16.73 15.22
N ALA A 293 1.87 -15.56 15.24
CA ALA A 293 1.80 -14.67 14.10
C ALA A 293 2.50 -13.33 14.38
N PRO A 294 2.97 -12.61 13.34
CA PRO A 294 3.64 -11.33 13.47
C PRO A 294 2.82 -10.35 14.30
N THR A 295 3.49 -9.68 15.26
CA THR A 295 2.87 -8.62 16.06
C THR A 295 3.29 -7.23 15.62
N VAL A 296 4.29 -7.15 14.73
CA VAL A 296 4.74 -5.93 14.08
C VAL A 296 4.53 -6.05 12.59
N TRP A 297 3.77 -5.11 12.02
CA TRP A 297 3.50 -5.07 10.59
C TRP A 297 4.59 -4.31 9.85
N GLY A 298 4.93 -4.77 8.66
CA GLY A 298 5.86 -4.09 7.76
C GLY A 298 5.89 -4.76 6.40
N ARG A 299 6.21 -3.99 5.36
CA ARG A 299 6.22 -4.48 3.98
C ARG A 299 7.28 -3.77 3.16
N LYS A 300 7.77 -4.45 2.11
CA LYS A 300 8.83 -3.92 1.26
C LYS A 300 8.22 -2.94 0.26
N ARG A 301 7.14 -3.35 -0.40
CA ARG A 301 6.42 -2.52 -1.38
C ARG A 301 5.43 -1.57 -0.73
N PHE A 302 5.09 -0.51 -1.46
CA PHE A 302 4.07 0.45 -1.04
C PHE A 302 2.74 -0.25 -0.66
N GLY A 303 2.10 0.26 0.38
CA GLY A 303 0.84 -0.26 0.93
C GLY A 303 0.42 0.37 2.26
N VAL A 304 1.07 1.47 2.65
CA VAL A 304 0.68 2.30 3.79
C VAL A 304 -0.51 3.19 3.41
N GLY A 305 -1.43 3.41 4.35
CA GLY A 305 -2.59 4.26 4.13
C GLY A 305 -3.45 4.41 5.38
N PRO A 306 -4.39 5.38 5.39
CA PRO A 306 -5.12 5.78 6.60
C PRO A 306 -6.05 4.69 7.18
N HIS A 307 -6.33 3.62 6.43
CA HIS A 307 -7.14 2.48 6.87
C HIS A 307 -6.33 1.42 7.63
N MET A 308 -4.99 1.43 7.54
CA MET A 308 -4.16 0.38 8.13
C MET A 308 -4.32 0.26 9.65
N PRO A 309 -4.35 1.35 10.46
CA PRO A 309 -4.43 1.22 11.91
C PRO A 309 -5.59 0.36 12.41
N GLN A 310 -6.80 0.52 11.85
CA GLN A 310 -7.94 -0.33 12.25
C GLN A 310 -7.78 -1.79 11.86
N VAL A 311 -7.26 -2.08 10.66
CA VAL A 311 -7.09 -3.45 10.18
C VAL A 311 -6.03 -4.17 11.02
N LEU A 312 -4.90 -3.50 11.28
CA LEU A 312 -3.81 -4.01 12.11
C LEU A 312 -4.26 -4.22 13.56
N HIS A 313 -4.95 -3.24 14.15
CA HIS A 313 -5.45 -3.36 15.52
C HIS A 313 -6.42 -4.54 15.68
N ARG A 314 -7.34 -4.75 14.73
CA ARG A 314 -8.30 -5.89 14.74
C ARG A 314 -7.66 -7.25 14.48
N LEU A 315 -6.43 -7.28 13.95
CA LEU A 315 -5.60 -8.48 13.85
C LEU A 315 -4.60 -8.58 15.01
N GLY A 316 -4.70 -7.72 16.02
CA GLY A 316 -3.88 -7.76 17.23
C GLY A 316 -2.40 -7.44 17.01
N TYR A 317 -2.08 -6.64 16.00
CA TYR A 317 -0.76 -6.02 15.88
C TYR A 317 -0.58 -4.97 16.98
N VAL A 318 0.65 -4.86 17.48
CA VAL A 318 1.03 -3.87 18.51
C VAL A 318 1.84 -2.71 17.91
N GLY A 319 2.44 -2.93 16.74
CA GLY A 319 3.28 -1.92 16.08
C GLY A 319 3.31 -2.08 14.56
N ALA A 320 3.76 -1.03 13.88
CA ALA A 320 3.86 -0.98 12.43
C ALA A 320 5.09 -0.21 11.94
N LEU A 321 5.60 -0.58 10.76
CA LEU A 321 6.51 0.27 10.00
C LEU A 321 5.67 1.17 9.07
N HIS A 322 5.65 2.47 9.38
CA HIS A 322 5.15 3.52 8.48
C HIS A 322 6.29 4.00 7.58
N VAL A 323 6.98 3.06 6.96
CA VAL A 323 8.07 3.30 6.02
C VAL A 323 8.11 2.11 5.07
N VAL A 324 8.31 2.38 3.79
CA VAL A 324 8.37 1.35 2.74
C VAL A 324 9.66 1.49 1.96
N MET A 325 10.16 0.37 1.41
CA MET A 325 11.40 0.29 0.65
C MET A 325 11.16 0.58 -0.85
N ASP A 326 10.19 1.45 -1.14
CA ASP A 326 9.58 1.65 -2.46
C ASP A 326 9.32 3.15 -2.73
N ASP A 327 9.29 3.56 -3.99
CA ASP A 327 9.31 4.98 -4.43
C ASP A 327 7.96 5.73 -4.33
N GLY A 328 7.11 5.38 -3.36
CA GLY A 328 5.81 6.02 -3.14
C GLY A 328 5.89 7.36 -2.42
N ILE A 329 4.83 8.16 -2.50
CA ILE A 329 4.67 9.39 -1.69
C ILE A 329 3.80 9.04 -0.50
N TYR A 330 4.29 9.36 0.70
CA TYR A 330 3.59 9.18 1.96
C TYR A 330 4.13 10.22 2.96
N PRO A 331 3.43 10.48 4.08
CA PRO A 331 3.95 11.34 5.14
C PRO A 331 5.35 10.90 5.59
N ASP A 332 6.28 11.84 5.64
CA ASP A 332 7.72 11.64 5.81
C ASP A 332 8.23 12.24 7.14
N GLU A 333 7.33 12.49 8.11
CA GLU A 333 7.76 12.88 9.46
C GLU A 333 8.59 11.75 10.09
N GLU A 334 9.92 11.89 10.12
CA GLU A 334 10.84 10.85 10.61
C GLU A 334 10.88 10.78 12.15
N LEU A 335 10.11 9.85 12.73
CA LEU A 335 10.05 9.58 14.16
C LEU A 335 10.41 8.12 14.44
N ALA A 336 11.23 7.88 15.47
CA ALA A 336 11.52 6.51 15.89
C ALA A 336 10.27 5.81 16.45
N ASN A 337 9.40 6.56 17.13
CA ASN A 337 8.07 6.10 17.52
C ASN A 337 7.02 7.22 17.39
N LEU A 338 5.86 6.91 16.82
CA LEU A 338 4.68 7.74 16.70
C LEU A 338 3.41 6.91 16.90
N ARG A 339 2.31 7.57 17.28
CA ARG A 339 0.99 6.93 17.35
C ARG A 339 0.23 7.21 16.07
N TRP A 340 0.24 6.22 15.18
CA TRP A 340 -0.38 6.34 13.86
C TRP A 340 -1.90 6.19 13.99
N GLN A 341 -2.63 7.28 13.82
CA GLN A 341 -4.07 7.29 13.84
C GLN A 341 -4.65 7.09 12.44
N GLY A 342 -5.57 6.13 12.33
CA GLY A 342 -6.32 5.85 11.12
C GLY A 342 -7.50 6.79 10.95
N SER A 343 -8.11 6.81 9.77
CA SER A 343 -9.27 7.66 9.47
C SER A 343 -10.52 7.34 10.29
N ASP A 344 -10.56 6.16 10.92
CA ASP A 344 -11.62 5.74 11.83
C ASP A 344 -11.36 6.09 13.30
N GLY A 345 -10.17 6.63 13.61
CA GLY A 345 -9.75 6.97 14.95
C GLY A 345 -8.99 5.85 15.68
N SER A 346 -8.94 4.64 15.13
CA SER A 346 -8.05 3.57 15.61
C SER A 346 -6.59 4.02 15.59
N MET A 347 -5.79 3.52 16.54
CA MET A 347 -4.39 3.89 16.69
C MET A 347 -3.51 2.66 16.84
N ILE A 348 -2.29 2.75 16.30
CA ILE A 348 -1.23 1.76 16.51
C ILE A 348 0.11 2.49 16.68
N GLU A 349 1.03 1.93 17.48
CA GLU A 349 2.40 2.44 17.53
C GLU A 349 3.08 2.21 16.17
N ALA A 350 3.91 3.14 15.73
CA ALA A 350 4.56 3.04 14.44
C ALA A 350 5.94 3.72 14.39
N CYS A 351 6.82 3.18 13.57
CA CYS A 351 8.10 3.79 13.23
C CYS A 351 8.05 4.31 11.79
N SER A 352 8.27 5.61 11.60
CA SER A 352 8.36 6.26 10.27
C SER A 352 9.78 6.67 9.90
N ARG A 353 10.72 6.60 10.85
CA ARG A 353 12.13 6.97 10.61
C ARG A 353 12.74 6.12 9.49
N ILE A 354 13.29 6.79 8.49
CA ILE A 354 13.93 6.13 7.35
C ILE A 354 15.18 5.37 7.85
N PRO A 355 15.27 4.04 7.60
CA PRO A 355 16.42 3.26 8.05
C PRO A 355 17.73 3.67 7.38
N LEU A 356 18.82 3.62 8.14
CA LEU A 356 20.17 3.69 7.58
C LEU A 356 20.49 2.38 6.86
N ALA A 357 21.21 2.43 5.74
CA ALA A 357 21.66 1.21 5.08
C ALA A 357 22.75 0.53 5.94
N GLY A 358 22.45 -0.65 6.48
CA GLY A 358 23.34 -1.39 7.38
C GLY A 358 24.59 -1.95 6.70
N ASP A 359 24.62 -1.96 5.37
CA ASP A 359 25.72 -2.43 4.52
C ASP A 359 26.49 -1.29 3.83
N SER A 360 26.26 -0.02 4.20
CA SER A 360 26.91 1.16 3.61
C SER A 360 27.85 1.84 4.60
N ALA A 361 29.11 2.02 4.21
CA ALA A 361 30.08 2.78 4.99
C ALA A 361 29.64 4.24 5.19
N SER A 362 29.07 4.85 4.15
CA SER A 362 28.53 6.21 4.20
C SER A 362 27.44 6.34 5.26
N SER A 363 26.54 5.35 5.32
CA SER A 363 25.43 5.33 6.29
C SER A 363 25.92 5.16 7.73
N LEU A 364 26.89 4.25 7.96
CA LEU A 364 27.47 4.03 9.29
C LEU A 364 28.33 5.22 9.76
N LEU A 365 28.94 5.97 8.84
CA LEU A 365 29.64 7.22 9.15
C LEU A 365 28.66 8.33 9.59
N ARG A 366 27.43 8.35 9.05
CA ARG A 366 26.36 9.26 9.46
C ARG A 366 25.64 8.86 10.75
N PHE A 367 25.90 7.68 11.31
CA PHE A 367 25.24 7.19 12.52
C PHE A 367 25.19 8.21 13.67
N PRO A 368 26.29 8.92 14.04
CA PRO A 368 26.27 9.87 15.15
C PRO A 368 25.31 11.04 14.93
N VAL A 369 25.18 11.49 13.68
CA VAL A 369 24.24 12.55 13.29
C VAL A 369 22.81 12.06 13.50
N ARG A 370 22.51 10.87 12.95
CA ARG A 370 21.17 10.27 13.04
C ARG A 370 20.78 9.95 14.48
N MET A 371 21.72 9.46 15.28
CA MET A 371 21.49 9.20 16.70
C MET A 371 21.27 10.48 17.49
N ALA A 372 22.04 11.54 17.22
CA ALA A 372 21.84 12.85 17.85
C ALA A 372 20.49 13.48 17.49
N GLU A 373 20.07 13.41 16.22
CA GLU A 373 18.73 13.82 15.77
C GLU A 373 17.64 13.09 16.56
N SER A 374 17.78 11.77 16.72
CA SER A 374 16.83 10.97 17.49
C SER A 374 16.84 11.34 18.98
N MET A 375 18.00 11.58 19.60
CA MET A 375 18.11 12.05 20.98
C MET A 375 17.48 13.43 21.22
N ASP A 376 17.55 14.32 20.24
CA ASP A 376 17.02 15.68 20.33
C ASP A 376 15.49 15.74 20.14
N TYR A 377 14.94 14.88 19.27
CA TYR A 377 13.54 14.99 18.83
C TYR A 377 12.62 13.85 19.26
N ASP A 378 13.13 12.62 19.45
CA ASP A 378 12.29 11.48 19.85
C ASP A 378 12.12 11.44 21.37
N HIS A 379 10.98 10.92 21.82
CA HIS A 379 10.78 10.62 23.24
C HIS A 379 11.73 9.54 23.76
N VAL A 380 12.01 8.55 22.92
CA VAL A 380 13.00 7.49 23.15
C VAL A 380 13.84 7.37 21.89
N ALA A 381 15.15 7.56 22.03
CA ALA A 381 16.05 7.57 20.89
C ALA A 381 16.15 6.18 20.26
N GLY A 382 15.95 6.10 18.94
CA GLY A 382 15.95 4.87 18.17
C GLY A 382 16.53 5.07 16.77
N VAL A 383 17.46 4.19 16.38
CA VAL A 383 18.01 4.15 15.02
C VAL A 383 17.74 2.79 14.39
N VAL A 384 17.12 2.81 13.21
CA VAL A 384 16.84 1.62 12.41
C VAL A 384 17.91 1.45 11.34
N PHE A 385 18.42 0.23 11.20
CA PHE A 385 19.29 -0.19 10.10
C PHE A 385 18.53 -1.17 9.22
N ALA A 386 18.53 -0.97 7.90
CA ALA A 386 18.00 -1.93 6.93
C ALA A 386 19.13 -2.56 6.13
N ARG A 387 19.09 -3.89 5.97
CA ARG A 387 20.10 -4.63 5.19
C ARG A 387 19.55 -5.95 4.65
N TRP A 388 20.27 -6.55 3.71
CA TRP A 388 20.07 -7.93 3.29
C TRP A 388 20.73 -8.93 4.26
N PRO A 389 20.49 -10.25 4.14
CA PRO A 389 21.07 -11.24 5.05
C PRO A 389 22.60 -11.23 5.05
N GLU A 390 23.22 -11.23 3.86
CA GLU A 390 24.66 -11.14 3.70
C GLU A 390 25.13 -9.70 3.90
N GLN A 391 25.93 -9.47 4.94
CA GLN A 391 26.56 -8.18 5.17
C GLN A 391 27.83 -8.04 4.32
N ARG A 392 27.94 -6.92 3.62
CA ARG A 392 29.12 -6.58 2.81
C ARG A 392 30.16 -5.77 3.57
N THR A 393 29.81 -5.32 4.77
CA THR A 393 30.62 -4.41 5.56
C THR A 393 30.65 -4.83 7.03
N PRO A 394 31.74 -4.52 7.75
CA PRO A 394 31.96 -5.08 9.09
C PRO A 394 31.37 -4.25 10.24
N TRP A 395 30.93 -3.01 10.01
CA TRP A 395 30.67 -2.05 11.10
C TRP A 395 29.37 -2.29 11.86
N LEU A 396 28.32 -2.82 11.22
CA LEU A 396 27.11 -3.19 11.94
C LEU A 396 27.36 -4.39 12.85
N ASP A 397 28.18 -5.35 12.40
CA ASP A 397 28.66 -6.44 13.25
C ASP A 397 29.55 -5.94 14.39
N ASP A 398 30.37 -4.91 14.18
CA ASP A 398 31.11 -4.26 15.27
C ASP A 398 30.16 -3.71 16.35
N PHE A 399 29.02 -3.11 15.96
CA PHE A 399 28.03 -2.61 16.92
C PHE A 399 27.40 -3.77 17.71
N ARG A 400 27.07 -4.88 17.04
CA ARG A 400 26.54 -6.08 17.71
C ARG A 400 27.56 -6.72 18.65
N ARG A 401 28.84 -6.75 18.27
CA ARG A 401 29.93 -7.24 19.13
C ARG A 401 30.07 -6.38 20.37
N ALA A 402 30.03 -5.05 20.22
CA ALA A 402 30.09 -4.13 21.35
C ALA A 402 28.95 -4.35 22.35
N GLN A 403 27.73 -4.65 21.89
CA GLN A 403 26.60 -4.95 22.77
C GLN A 403 26.88 -6.11 23.74
N LYS A 404 27.67 -7.11 23.34
CA LYS A 404 28.04 -8.24 24.23
C LYS A 404 28.82 -7.77 25.47
N TYR A 405 29.44 -6.59 25.40
CA TYR A 405 30.19 -5.97 26.49
C TYR A 405 29.40 -4.88 27.21
N ALA A 406 28.87 -3.89 26.47
CA ALA A 406 28.02 -2.82 26.98
C ALA A 406 27.21 -2.14 25.84
N PRO A 407 25.98 -1.66 26.07
CA PRO A 407 25.16 -0.95 25.07
C PRO A 407 25.59 0.51 24.88
N VAL A 408 26.85 0.72 24.48
CA VAL A 408 27.48 2.06 24.39
C VAL A 408 26.67 2.99 23.47
N LEU A 409 26.45 2.55 22.24
CA LEU A 409 25.73 3.31 21.19
C LEU A 409 24.21 3.14 21.28
N GLY A 410 23.74 2.18 22.08
CA GLY A 410 22.35 1.78 22.20
C GLY A 410 22.21 0.26 22.32
N LYS A 411 21.02 -0.19 22.69
CA LYS A 411 20.66 -1.59 22.85
C LYS A 411 19.90 -2.06 21.61
N PHE A 412 20.41 -3.09 20.94
CA PHE A 412 19.70 -3.85 19.94
C PHE A 412 18.43 -4.44 20.55
N SER A 413 17.29 -4.12 19.93
CA SER A 413 15.96 -4.53 20.39
C SER A 413 15.17 -5.11 19.22
N THR A 414 14.28 -6.05 19.52
CA THR A 414 13.20 -6.37 18.58
C THR A 414 12.25 -5.17 18.49
N LEU A 415 11.55 -5.03 17.37
CA LEU A 415 10.52 -4.00 17.18
C LEU A 415 9.36 -4.22 18.16
N HIS A 416 9.04 -5.47 18.48
CA HIS A 416 8.06 -5.80 19.52
C HIS A 416 8.46 -5.20 20.87
N ASP A 417 9.68 -5.47 21.33
CA ASP A 417 10.19 -4.94 22.60
C ASP A 417 10.32 -3.42 22.57
N PHE A 418 10.73 -2.84 21.44
CA PHE A 418 10.85 -1.40 21.27
C PHE A 418 9.49 -0.71 21.40
N PHE A 419 8.45 -1.18 20.69
CA PHE A 419 7.11 -0.59 20.82
C PHE A 419 6.52 -0.82 22.21
N HIS A 420 6.74 -1.98 22.83
CA HIS A 420 6.28 -2.23 24.19
C HIS A 420 7.01 -1.38 25.24
N ALA A 421 8.30 -1.10 25.05
CA ALA A 421 9.08 -0.24 25.95
C ALA A 421 8.72 1.25 25.81
N THR A 422 8.23 1.66 24.64
CA THR A 422 7.91 3.05 24.31
C THR A 422 6.41 3.36 24.28
N ASP A 423 5.58 2.35 24.60
CA ASP A 423 4.11 2.44 24.64
C ASP A 423 3.65 3.69 25.42
N THR A 424 2.62 4.36 24.92
CA THR A 424 2.00 5.61 25.42
C THR A 424 2.77 6.92 25.25
N HIS A 425 4.01 6.90 24.76
CA HIS A 425 4.84 8.12 24.66
C HIS A 425 4.89 8.73 23.24
N GLY A 426 4.41 8.06 22.20
CA GLY A 426 4.43 8.59 20.83
C GLY A 426 3.46 9.75 20.58
N THR A 427 3.86 10.70 19.73
CA THR A 427 2.98 11.77 19.25
C THR A 427 1.87 11.19 18.38
N ILE A 428 0.61 11.57 18.64
CA ILE A 428 -0.53 11.18 17.79
C ILE A 428 -0.42 11.91 16.46
N ASN A 429 -0.37 11.15 15.38
CA ASN A 429 -0.33 11.67 14.03
C ASN A 429 -1.46 11.06 13.20
N GLU A 430 -2.37 11.93 12.74
CA GLU A 430 -3.39 11.62 11.76
C GLU A 430 -2.94 12.16 10.40
N PHE A 431 -2.89 11.29 9.40
CA PHE A 431 -2.46 11.68 8.05
C PHE A 431 -3.62 11.62 7.07
N ALA A 432 -3.88 12.74 6.40
CA ALA A 432 -4.90 12.81 5.37
C ALA A 432 -4.62 11.82 4.22
N ALA A 433 -5.67 11.15 3.75
CA ALA A 433 -5.62 10.18 2.64
C ALA A 433 -4.86 10.69 1.41
N GLY A 434 -5.06 11.96 1.02
CA GLY A 434 -4.41 12.57 -0.14
C GLY A 434 -2.89 12.77 -0.02
N ARG A 435 -2.26 12.46 1.13
CA ARG A 435 -0.79 12.43 1.29
C ARG A 435 -0.17 11.11 0.84
N TYR A 436 -0.98 10.08 0.58
CA TYR A 436 -0.52 8.77 0.11
C TYR A 436 -0.75 8.66 -1.39
N LEU A 437 0.31 8.34 -2.14
CA LEU A 437 0.25 8.08 -3.59
C LEU A 437 1.20 6.93 -3.92
N SER A 438 0.66 5.87 -4.53
CA SER A 438 1.47 4.71 -4.90
C SER A 438 2.41 5.02 -6.07
N PRO A 439 3.54 4.29 -6.19
CA PRO A 439 4.41 4.38 -7.35
C PRO A 439 3.93 3.48 -8.52
N PHE A 440 2.82 2.76 -8.37
CA PHE A 440 2.49 1.61 -9.23
C PHE A 440 2.32 1.97 -10.71
N LEU A 441 1.72 3.12 -11.04
CA LEU A 441 1.60 3.55 -12.44
C LEU A 441 2.97 3.80 -13.09
N VAL A 442 3.85 4.51 -12.38
CA VAL A 442 5.20 4.85 -12.88
C VAL A 442 6.03 3.58 -13.01
N GLN A 443 5.97 2.70 -12.01
CA GLN A 443 6.69 1.42 -12.04
C GLN A 443 6.23 0.52 -13.17
N SER A 444 4.92 0.39 -13.36
CA SER A 444 4.35 -0.44 -14.42
C SER A 444 4.80 0.01 -15.80
N VAL A 445 4.79 1.32 -16.07
CA VAL A 445 5.30 1.88 -17.32
C VAL A 445 6.81 1.71 -17.46
N ALA A 446 7.58 1.96 -16.39
CA ALA A 446 9.03 1.79 -16.41
C ALA A 446 9.47 0.33 -16.67
N ARG A 447 8.72 -0.64 -16.13
CA ARG A 447 8.90 -2.08 -16.36
C ARG A 447 8.36 -2.54 -17.72
N ARG A 448 7.61 -1.69 -18.42
CA ARG A 448 6.91 -2.00 -19.68
C ARG A 448 5.92 -3.14 -19.53
N ASP A 449 5.25 -3.19 -18.39
CA ASP A 449 4.19 -4.16 -18.19
C ASP A 449 3.00 -3.83 -19.12
N ALA A 450 2.24 -4.86 -19.48
CA ALA A 450 0.99 -4.67 -20.24
C ALA A 450 -0.09 -4.02 -19.36
N ASP A 451 -0.87 -3.12 -19.94
CA ASP A 451 -2.07 -2.56 -19.32
C ASP A 451 -1.83 -1.86 -17.96
N PRO A 452 -0.96 -0.83 -17.87
CA PRO A 452 -0.69 -0.12 -16.62
C PRO A 452 -1.93 0.51 -15.97
N VAL A 453 -2.97 0.81 -16.75
CA VAL A 453 -4.22 1.41 -16.28
C VAL A 453 -5.33 0.37 -16.21
N SER A 454 -5.60 -0.36 -17.30
CA SER A 454 -6.80 -1.22 -17.38
C SER A 454 -6.68 -2.53 -16.59
N ARG A 455 -5.50 -2.93 -16.10
CA ARG A 455 -5.37 -4.03 -15.14
C ARG A 455 -6.27 -3.87 -13.91
N TYR A 456 -6.45 -2.64 -13.44
CA TYR A 456 -7.29 -2.34 -12.28
C TYR A 456 -8.77 -2.38 -12.63
N VAL A 457 -9.14 -2.03 -13.86
CA VAL A 457 -10.51 -2.23 -14.39
C VAL A 457 -10.85 -3.71 -14.39
N THR A 458 -9.97 -4.55 -14.93
CA THR A 458 -10.12 -6.02 -14.92
C THR A 458 -10.25 -6.58 -13.51
N TYR A 459 -9.38 -6.15 -12.58
CA TYR A 459 -9.46 -6.53 -11.18
C TYR A 459 -10.82 -6.17 -10.56
N TRP A 460 -11.26 -4.91 -10.68
CA TRP A 460 -12.50 -4.46 -10.07
C TRP A 460 -13.74 -5.13 -10.68
N GLU A 461 -13.75 -5.39 -11.97
CA GLU A 461 -14.81 -6.17 -12.62
C GLU A 461 -14.88 -7.60 -12.08
N MET A 462 -13.72 -8.24 -11.95
CA MET A 462 -13.62 -9.58 -11.39
C MET A 462 -14.07 -9.61 -9.93
N GLN A 463 -13.63 -8.63 -9.13
CA GLN A 463 -14.01 -8.49 -7.73
C GLN A 463 -15.52 -8.29 -7.55
N ARG A 464 -16.16 -7.43 -8.36
CA ARG A 464 -17.62 -7.23 -8.30
C ARG A 464 -18.38 -8.49 -8.74
N ARG A 465 -17.86 -9.19 -9.75
CA ARG A 465 -18.43 -10.48 -10.17
C ARG A 465 -18.33 -11.52 -9.07
N PHE A 466 -17.18 -11.63 -8.42
CA PHE A 466 -16.94 -12.51 -7.29
C PHE A 466 -17.87 -12.19 -6.13
N GLN A 467 -17.92 -10.95 -5.66
CA GLN A 467 -18.79 -10.52 -4.55
C GLN A 467 -20.27 -10.88 -4.81
N ARG A 468 -20.76 -10.67 -6.05
CA ARG A 468 -22.11 -11.08 -6.44
C ARG A 468 -22.31 -12.60 -6.35
N VAL A 469 -21.41 -13.37 -6.94
CA VAL A 469 -21.51 -14.85 -7.00
C VAL A 469 -21.39 -15.43 -5.59
N ASP A 470 -20.40 -15.00 -4.82
CA ASP A 470 -20.16 -15.44 -3.45
C ASP A 470 -21.36 -15.13 -2.55
N TRP A 471 -21.91 -13.90 -2.62
CA TRP A 471 -23.11 -13.56 -1.88
C TRP A 471 -24.30 -14.47 -2.26
N CYS A 472 -24.59 -14.61 -3.56
CA CYS A 472 -25.72 -15.43 -4.03
C CYS A 472 -25.56 -16.90 -3.63
N ARG A 473 -24.34 -17.43 -3.69
CA ARG A 473 -24.00 -18.80 -3.28
C ARG A 473 -24.24 -19.00 -1.79
N ARG A 474 -23.71 -18.11 -0.94
CA ARG A 474 -23.89 -18.17 0.52
C ARG A 474 -25.34 -18.03 0.95
N VAL A 475 -26.10 -17.18 0.28
CA VAL A 475 -27.54 -17.06 0.51
C VAL A 475 -28.28 -18.35 0.15
N ALA A 476 -27.95 -18.95 -0.99
CA ALA A 476 -28.56 -20.22 -1.39
C ALA A 476 -28.19 -21.37 -0.42
N GLU A 477 -26.98 -21.35 0.13
CA GLU A 477 -26.54 -22.25 1.21
C GLU A 477 -27.35 -22.04 2.49
N LEU A 478 -27.53 -20.80 2.95
CA LEU A 478 -28.31 -20.47 4.16
C LEU A 478 -29.79 -20.91 4.07
N PHE A 479 -30.36 -20.91 2.86
CA PHE A 479 -31.71 -21.45 2.65
C PHE A 479 -31.76 -22.99 2.65
N SER A 480 -30.63 -23.65 2.37
CA SER A 480 -30.52 -25.11 2.27
C SER A 480 -30.01 -25.76 3.57
N SER A 481 -29.26 -25.01 4.36
CA SER A 481 -28.57 -25.41 5.58
C SER A 481 -28.54 -24.24 6.56
N PRO A 482 -28.70 -24.47 7.87
CA PRO A 482 -28.66 -23.40 8.88
C PRO A 482 -27.26 -22.83 9.14
N THR A 483 -26.22 -23.44 8.56
CA THR A 483 -24.81 -23.02 8.71
C THR A 483 -24.12 -22.96 7.35
N LEU A 484 -23.29 -21.94 7.15
CA LEU A 484 -22.37 -21.83 6.01
C LEU A 484 -21.22 -22.84 6.14
N ASN A 485 -20.87 -23.53 5.06
CA ASN A 485 -19.83 -24.56 5.07
C ASN A 485 -18.45 -23.97 4.72
N LEU A 486 -17.48 -24.16 5.62
CA LEU A 486 -16.10 -23.66 5.48
C LEU A 486 -15.26 -24.40 4.42
N ALA A 487 -15.63 -25.63 4.02
CA ALA A 487 -14.73 -26.52 3.26
C ALA A 487 -14.72 -26.29 1.74
N ASP A 488 -15.86 -25.99 1.11
CA ASP A 488 -15.93 -25.69 -0.34
C ASP A 488 -15.55 -24.23 -0.65
N ASP A 489 -15.59 -23.35 0.36
CA ASP A 489 -15.42 -21.89 0.29
C ASP A 489 -14.04 -21.40 -0.15
N ARG A 490 -12.97 -22.12 0.22
CA ARG A 490 -11.59 -21.63 -0.02
C ARG A 490 -11.20 -21.67 -1.49
N THR A 491 -11.74 -22.63 -2.25
CA THR A 491 -11.25 -22.89 -3.61
C THR A 491 -11.53 -21.76 -4.61
N LEU A 492 -12.73 -21.17 -4.59
CA LEU A 492 -13.06 -20.05 -5.48
C LEU A 492 -12.36 -18.77 -5.05
N ASP A 493 -12.39 -18.48 -3.75
CA ASP A 493 -11.81 -17.29 -3.13
C ASP A 493 -10.30 -17.23 -3.38
N ASP A 494 -9.59 -18.35 -3.18
CA ASP A 494 -8.15 -18.45 -3.44
C ASP A 494 -7.82 -18.20 -4.92
N VAL A 495 -8.57 -18.80 -5.86
CA VAL A 495 -8.32 -18.62 -7.30
C VAL A 495 -8.57 -17.17 -7.74
N VAL A 496 -9.64 -16.54 -7.27
CA VAL A 496 -9.94 -15.13 -7.60
C VAL A 496 -8.91 -14.20 -6.96
N ARG A 497 -8.49 -14.46 -5.72
CA ARG A 497 -7.46 -13.68 -5.03
C ARG A 497 -6.12 -13.71 -5.75
N GLU A 498 -5.75 -14.84 -6.35
CA GLU A 498 -4.53 -14.94 -7.16
C GLU A 498 -4.62 -14.20 -8.51
N ALA A 499 -5.81 -13.81 -8.95
CA ALA A 499 -6.01 -12.94 -10.11
C ALA A 499 -5.92 -11.44 -9.75
N ASP A 500 -4.89 -11.07 -8.98
CA ASP A 500 -4.57 -9.69 -8.61
C ASP A 500 -4.11 -8.83 -9.83
N PRO A 501 -4.03 -7.49 -9.73
CA PRO A 501 -3.66 -6.63 -10.86
C PRO A 501 -2.30 -6.92 -11.50
N GLU A 502 -1.40 -7.63 -10.83
CA GLU A 502 -0.06 -7.99 -11.32
C GLU A 502 0.08 -9.50 -11.63
N SER A 503 -1.03 -10.22 -11.59
CA SER A 503 -1.06 -11.64 -11.93
C SER A 503 -0.86 -11.90 -13.42
N THR A 504 -0.49 -13.14 -13.73
CA THR A 504 -0.28 -13.60 -15.11
C THR A 504 -1.62 -13.76 -15.85
N ALA A 505 -1.57 -13.75 -17.18
CA ALA A 505 -2.75 -14.02 -18.01
C ALA A 505 -3.37 -15.40 -17.74
N GLU A 506 -2.56 -16.39 -17.36
CA GLU A 506 -3.03 -17.74 -17.00
C GLU A 506 -3.84 -17.73 -15.71
N GLN A 507 -3.38 -17.01 -14.68
CA GLN A 507 -4.11 -16.85 -13.41
C GLN A 507 -5.43 -16.09 -13.62
N GLN A 508 -5.41 -15.02 -14.41
CA GLN A 508 -6.61 -14.28 -14.80
C GLN A 508 -7.64 -15.19 -15.51
N LEU A 509 -7.18 -16.00 -16.48
CA LEU A 509 -8.05 -16.94 -17.19
C LEU A 509 -8.61 -18.03 -16.28
N ALA A 510 -7.80 -18.55 -15.36
CA ALA A 510 -8.23 -19.53 -14.37
C ALA A 510 -9.32 -18.97 -13.44
N ALA A 511 -9.18 -17.73 -12.97
CA ALA A 511 -10.20 -17.06 -12.16
C ALA A 511 -11.49 -16.79 -12.93
N VAL A 512 -11.41 -16.36 -14.20
CA VAL A 512 -12.60 -16.22 -15.05
C VAL A 512 -13.32 -17.56 -15.21
N ALA A 513 -12.59 -18.65 -15.50
CA ALA A 513 -13.18 -19.97 -15.65
C ALA A 513 -13.81 -20.50 -14.34
N ALA A 514 -13.16 -20.27 -13.20
CA ALA A 514 -13.69 -20.63 -11.89
C ALA A 514 -14.97 -19.82 -11.57
N LEU A 515 -15.00 -18.53 -11.87
CA LEU A 515 -16.18 -17.68 -11.73
C LEU A 515 -17.31 -18.06 -12.68
N ASP A 516 -17.03 -18.42 -13.92
CA ASP A 516 -18.03 -18.91 -14.89
C ASP A 516 -18.71 -20.17 -14.36
N LYS A 517 -17.92 -21.12 -13.87
CA LYS A 517 -18.41 -22.36 -13.27
C LYS A 517 -19.25 -22.07 -12.02
N ALA A 518 -18.72 -21.30 -11.08
CA ALA A 518 -19.40 -20.97 -9.83
C ALA A 518 -20.70 -20.17 -10.08
N GLU A 519 -20.71 -19.24 -11.03
CA GLU A 519 -21.91 -18.48 -11.39
C GLU A 519 -22.98 -19.39 -11.99
N LEU A 520 -22.61 -20.33 -12.86
CA LEU A 520 -23.55 -21.30 -13.44
C LEU A 520 -24.18 -22.18 -12.35
N GLU A 521 -23.36 -22.74 -11.46
CA GLU A 521 -23.81 -23.56 -10.33
C GLU A 521 -24.73 -22.76 -9.39
N THR A 522 -24.34 -21.51 -9.07
CA THR A 522 -25.11 -20.59 -8.23
C THR A 522 -26.45 -20.25 -8.85
N ARG A 523 -26.51 -19.99 -10.17
CA ARG A 523 -27.77 -19.74 -10.89
C ARG A 523 -28.74 -20.91 -10.76
N SER A 524 -28.26 -22.15 -10.94
CA SER A 524 -29.08 -23.34 -10.79
C SER A 524 -29.55 -23.55 -9.34
N HIS A 525 -28.67 -23.35 -8.37
CA HIS A 525 -28.99 -23.54 -6.95
C HIS A 525 -30.02 -22.51 -6.46
N ILE A 526 -29.78 -21.21 -6.73
CA ILE A 526 -30.66 -20.14 -6.27
C ILE A 526 -32.05 -20.21 -6.92
N ALA A 527 -32.12 -20.58 -8.20
CA ALA A 527 -33.41 -20.85 -8.86
C ALA A 527 -34.16 -21.99 -8.17
N ARG A 528 -33.49 -23.13 -7.92
CA ARG A 528 -34.11 -24.27 -7.24
C ARG A 528 -34.66 -23.89 -5.86
N VAL A 529 -33.87 -23.17 -5.08
CA VAL A 529 -34.23 -22.76 -3.71
C VAL A 529 -35.39 -21.77 -3.69
N LEU A 530 -35.40 -20.78 -4.60
CA LEU A 530 -36.41 -19.70 -4.57
C LEU A 530 -37.66 -20.00 -5.40
N THR A 531 -37.59 -20.84 -6.45
CA THR A 531 -38.74 -21.19 -7.28
C THR A 531 -39.28 -22.61 -7.11
N GLY A 532 -38.50 -23.50 -6.48
CA GLY A 532 -38.87 -24.91 -6.28
C GLY A 532 -38.92 -25.74 -7.57
N ASP A 533 -39.06 -27.06 -7.41
CA ASP A 533 -39.04 -28.04 -8.51
C ASP A 533 -40.43 -28.31 -9.14
N SER A 534 -41.49 -27.66 -8.66
CA SER A 534 -42.85 -27.93 -9.12
C SER A 534 -43.12 -27.37 -10.52
N ALA A 535 -43.22 -28.29 -11.50
CA ALA A 535 -43.68 -28.00 -12.85
C ALA A 535 -45.16 -27.58 -12.84
N GLY A 536 -45.45 -26.28 -12.94
CA GLY A 536 -46.84 -25.84 -13.06
C GLY A 536 -47.16 -24.34 -13.05
N ALA A 537 -46.22 -23.45 -12.73
CA ALA A 537 -46.55 -22.05 -12.42
C ALA A 537 -46.03 -20.98 -13.41
N GLY A 538 -45.56 -21.37 -14.60
CA GLY A 538 -45.16 -20.45 -15.68
C GLY A 538 -43.70 -20.01 -15.64
N ALA A 539 -43.13 -19.74 -16.81
CA ALA A 539 -41.73 -19.34 -16.97
C ALA A 539 -41.53 -17.85 -16.65
N GLY A 540 -40.39 -17.54 -16.02
CA GLY A 540 -40.09 -16.20 -15.53
C GLY A 540 -38.60 -15.87 -15.46
N LEU A 541 -38.31 -14.64 -15.05
CA LEU A 541 -36.99 -14.15 -14.67
C LEU A 541 -36.94 -13.93 -13.16
N LEU A 542 -35.96 -14.54 -12.51
CA LEU A 542 -35.57 -14.27 -11.13
C LEU A 542 -34.40 -13.29 -11.14
N ILE A 543 -34.58 -12.12 -10.53
CA ILE A 543 -33.61 -11.04 -10.47
C ILE A 543 -33.19 -10.90 -9.00
N VAL A 544 -31.90 -11.10 -8.71
CA VAL A 544 -31.35 -11.07 -7.36
C VAL A 544 -30.42 -9.88 -7.20
N ASN A 545 -30.65 -9.10 -6.14
CA ASN A 545 -29.84 -7.97 -5.74
C ASN A 545 -29.01 -8.32 -4.49
N PRO A 546 -27.67 -8.43 -4.62
CA PRO A 546 -26.81 -8.75 -3.47
C PRO A 546 -26.53 -7.55 -2.55
N HIS A 547 -26.86 -6.32 -2.97
CA HIS A 547 -26.48 -5.09 -2.25
C HIS A 547 -27.47 -4.71 -1.16
N SER A 548 -26.98 -4.06 -0.10
CA SER A 548 -27.75 -3.67 1.09
C SER A 548 -28.79 -2.54 0.87
N PHE A 549 -28.95 -2.08 -0.37
CA PHE A 549 -29.89 -1.04 -0.78
C PHE A 549 -30.76 -1.49 -1.96
N SER A 550 -31.98 -0.96 -2.03
CA SER A 550 -32.90 -1.23 -3.15
C SER A 550 -32.43 -0.58 -4.44
N ARG A 551 -32.71 -1.22 -5.58
CA ARG A 551 -32.18 -0.82 -6.89
C ARG A 551 -33.25 -0.75 -7.95
N GLN A 552 -33.04 0.13 -8.92
CA GLN A 552 -33.79 0.18 -10.17
C GLN A 552 -32.90 -0.35 -11.29
N VAL A 553 -33.01 -1.64 -11.59
CA VAL A 553 -32.09 -2.30 -12.51
C VAL A 553 -32.67 -2.36 -13.92
N VAL A 554 -31.82 -2.10 -14.92
CA VAL A 554 -32.15 -2.33 -16.32
C VAL A 554 -31.93 -3.80 -16.63
N VAL A 555 -32.98 -4.49 -17.08
CA VAL A 555 -32.94 -5.92 -17.39
C VAL A 555 -33.40 -6.14 -18.83
N ASP A 556 -32.57 -6.84 -19.59
CA ASP A 556 -32.91 -7.31 -20.92
C ASP A 556 -33.66 -8.65 -20.84
N TRP A 557 -34.78 -8.75 -21.54
CA TRP A 557 -35.55 -9.97 -21.63
C TRP A 557 -34.90 -10.96 -22.61
N PRO A 558 -35.01 -12.27 -22.35
CA PRO A 558 -34.62 -13.32 -23.29
C PRO A 558 -35.16 -13.09 -24.69
N GLU A 559 -34.35 -13.40 -25.71
CA GLU A 559 -34.78 -13.40 -27.10
C GLU A 559 -36.09 -14.21 -27.27
N GLY A 560 -37.05 -13.65 -28.00
CA GLY A 560 -38.37 -14.25 -28.20
C GLY A 560 -39.37 -14.06 -27.05
N THR A 561 -38.96 -13.44 -25.94
CA THR A 561 -39.83 -13.10 -24.80
C THR A 561 -39.93 -11.59 -24.61
N ALA A 562 -40.89 -11.15 -23.80
CA ALA A 562 -41.08 -9.75 -23.44
C ALA A 562 -41.54 -9.60 -21.97
N PRO A 563 -41.26 -8.44 -21.33
CA PRO A 563 -41.76 -8.12 -20.00
C PRO A 563 -43.30 -8.04 -19.98
N GLY A 564 -43.89 -8.44 -18.85
CA GLY A 564 -45.30 -8.29 -18.56
C GLY A 564 -45.71 -6.85 -18.22
N GLN A 565 -46.70 -6.73 -17.33
CA GLN A 565 -47.17 -5.45 -16.76
C GLN A 565 -47.26 -5.55 -15.22
N GLU A 566 -46.35 -6.28 -14.59
CA GLU A 566 -46.31 -6.39 -13.15
C GLU A 566 -45.84 -5.08 -12.48
N ASP A 567 -46.34 -4.80 -11.28
CA ASP A 567 -46.06 -3.56 -10.52
C ASP A 567 -44.55 -3.22 -10.36
N PRO A 568 -43.63 -4.19 -10.16
CA PRO A 568 -42.19 -3.89 -10.06
C PRO A 568 -41.56 -3.39 -11.37
N ILE A 569 -42.24 -3.54 -12.52
CA ILE A 569 -41.79 -3.04 -13.82
C ILE A 569 -42.20 -1.58 -13.97
N ARG A 570 -41.23 -0.67 -13.83
CA ARG A 570 -41.44 0.79 -13.88
C ARG A 570 -41.62 1.30 -15.31
N HIS A 571 -40.69 0.90 -16.16
CA HIS A 571 -40.65 1.28 -17.58
C HIS A 571 -40.28 0.05 -18.39
N ARG A 572 -40.81 -0.05 -19.61
CA ARG A 572 -40.46 -1.10 -20.56
C ARG A 572 -40.20 -0.51 -21.93
N GLN A 573 -39.30 -1.12 -22.67
CA GLN A 573 -39.03 -0.79 -24.06
C GLN A 573 -39.04 -2.09 -24.86
N ILE A 574 -40.11 -2.27 -25.61
CA ILE A 574 -40.33 -3.43 -26.48
C ILE A 574 -40.28 -2.93 -27.93
N ASN A 575 -39.29 -3.39 -28.68
CA ASN A 575 -39.13 -3.12 -30.12
C ASN A 575 -38.92 -4.46 -30.87
N GLU A 576 -38.86 -4.44 -32.20
CA GLU A 576 -38.72 -5.67 -33.01
C GLU A 576 -37.48 -6.51 -32.65
N GLN A 577 -36.39 -5.88 -32.22
CA GLN A 577 -35.08 -6.51 -32.04
C GLN A 577 -34.75 -6.85 -30.58
N SER A 578 -35.33 -6.13 -29.62
CA SER A 578 -35.03 -6.26 -28.19
C SER A 578 -36.22 -5.91 -27.31
N SER A 579 -36.19 -6.43 -26.09
CA SER A 579 -37.17 -6.13 -25.05
C SER A 579 -36.44 -5.94 -23.74
N SER A 580 -36.63 -4.80 -23.09
CA SER A 580 -35.99 -4.48 -21.81
C SER A 580 -36.94 -3.76 -20.88
N ALA A 581 -36.62 -3.76 -19.58
CA ALA A 581 -37.39 -3.05 -18.58
C ALA A 581 -36.52 -2.50 -17.44
N ILE A 582 -37.01 -1.45 -16.78
CA ILE A 582 -36.50 -0.97 -15.49
C ILE A 582 -37.32 -1.65 -14.41
N VAL A 583 -36.65 -2.40 -13.53
CA VAL A 583 -37.28 -3.21 -12.48
C VAL A 583 -36.83 -2.74 -11.10
N ASP A 584 -37.77 -2.51 -10.21
CA ASP A 584 -37.50 -2.28 -8.78
C ASP A 584 -37.16 -3.63 -8.11
N VAL A 585 -36.00 -3.72 -7.44
CA VAL A 585 -35.53 -4.92 -6.74
C VAL A 585 -35.14 -4.54 -5.30
N PRO A 586 -35.64 -5.27 -4.27
CA PRO A 586 -35.34 -4.96 -2.87
C PRO A 586 -33.86 -5.15 -2.52
N ALA A 587 -33.42 -4.48 -1.45
CA ALA A 587 -32.11 -4.69 -0.83
C ALA A 587 -31.91 -6.16 -0.41
N CYS A 588 -30.72 -6.71 -0.66
CA CYS A 588 -30.30 -8.07 -0.29
C CYS A 588 -31.42 -9.09 -0.51
N GLY A 589 -32.00 -9.06 -1.70
CA GLY A 589 -33.28 -9.68 -1.98
C GLY A 589 -33.46 -10.04 -3.45
N PHE A 590 -34.67 -10.46 -3.79
CA PHE A 590 -35.00 -10.90 -5.14
C PHE A 590 -36.38 -10.45 -5.60
N GLN A 591 -36.54 -10.42 -6.91
CA GLN A 591 -37.80 -10.20 -7.60
C GLN A 591 -37.96 -11.26 -8.69
N TRP A 592 -39.08 -11.98 -8.70
CA TRP A 592 -39.48 -12.85 -9.79
C TRP A 592 -40.53 -12.14 -10.66
N LEU A 593 -40.35 -12.21 -11.97
CA LEU A 593 -41.25 -11.63 -12.97
C LEU A 593 -41.59 -12.67 -14.03
N SER A 594 -42.84 -12.70 -14.45
CA SER A 594 -43.30 -13.58 -15.53
C SER A 594 -42.73 -13.16 -16.88
N THR A 595 -42.61 -14.14 -17.78
CA THR A 595 -42.26 -13.90 -19.18
C THR A 595 -43.46 -14.20 -20.07
N GLN A 596 -43.71 -13.36 -21.06
CA GLN A 596 -44.70 -13.61 -22.11
C GLN A 596 -44.01 -13.73 -23.48
N LEU A 597 -44.67 -14.37 -24.45
CA LEU A 597 -44.14 -14.49 -25.79
C LEU A 597 -44.05 -13.10 -26.45
N ARG A 598 -42.92 -12.79 -27.08
CA ARG A 598 -42.70 -11.48 -27.74
C ARG A 598 -43.77 -11.16 -28.78
N LYS A 599 -44.29 -12.18 -29.48
CA LYS A 599 -45.36 -12.06 -30.49
C LYS A 599 -46.70 -11.59 -29.91
N GLU A 600 -46.90 -11.80 -28.62
CA GLU A 600 -48.13 -11.41 -27.90
C GLU A 600 -47.99 -10.00 -27.31
N ALA A 601 -46.75 -9.51 -27.16
CA ALA A 601 -46.46 -8.18 -26.64
C ALA A 601 -46.54 -7.12 -27.73
N ARG A 602 -47.14 -5.97 -27.39
CA ARG A 602 -47.18 -4.79 -28.27
C ARG A 602 -45.90 -3.98 -28.11
N ASP A 603 -45.43 -3.43 -29.23
CA ASP A 603 -44.32 -2.49 -29.24
C ASP A 603 -44.64 -1.27 -28.38
N THR A 604 -43.62 -0.79 -27.67
CA THR A 604 -43.80 0.37 -26.80
C THR A 604 -43.59 1.64 -27.62
N PRO A 605 -44.57 2.56 -27.69
CA PRO A 605 -44.41 3.80 -28.44
C PRO A 605 -43.35 4.70 -27.78
N VAL A 606 -42.53 5.37 -28.60
CA VAL A 606 -41.42 6.24 -28.18
C VAL A 606 -41.87 7.42 -27.29
N GLY A 607 -43.15 7.79 -27.34
CA GLY A 607 -43.72 8.93 -26.59
C GLY A 607 -43.70 10.23 -27.40
N LYS A 608 -44.35 11.28 -26.87
CA LYS A 608 -44.42 12.59 -27.54
C LYS A 608 -43.16 13.45 -27.34
N LEU A 609 -42.55 13.36 -26.16
CA LEU A 609 -41.23 13.95 -25.91
C LEU A 609 -40.20 12.85 -26.15
N LEU A 610 -39.33 13.07 -27.12
CA LEU A 610 -38.22 12.19 -27.40
C LEU A 610 -37.15 12.36 -26.31
N MET A 611 -36.61 11.24 -25.82
CA MET A 611 -35.48 11.24 -24.90
C MET A 611 -34.15 11.53 -25.61
N ALA A 612 -34.11 11.43 -26.94
CA ALA A 612 -32.97 11.82 -27.76
C ALA A 612 -33.48 12.55 -29.01
N GLU A 613 -32.97 13.75 -29.25
CA GLU A 613 -33.29 14.58 -30.40
C GLU A 613 -32.07 15.44 -30.75
N GLU A 614 -31.66 15.43 -32.02
CA GLU A 614 -30.42 16.07 -32.49
C GLU A 614 -29.19 15.67 -31.65
N LEU A 615 -28.60 16.61 -30.90
CA LEU A 615 -27.47 16.40 -30.00
C LEU A 615 -27.87 16.58 -28.53
N THR A 616 -29.13 16.28 -28.21
CA THR A 616 -29.70 16.50 -26.88
C THR A 616 -30.36 15.25 -26.34
N LEU A 617 -29.96 14.86 -25.13
CA LEU A 617 -30.58 13.78 -24.35
C LEU A 617 -31.44 14.39 -23.23
N ARG A 618 -32.62 13.81 -22.99
CA ARG A 618 -33.59 14.31 -22.01
C ARG A 618 -34.15 13.16 -21.18
N THR A 619 -34.28 13.41 -19.88
CA THR A 619 -35.02 12.55 -18.95
C THR A 619 -36.11 13.38 -18.27
N ASP A 620 -36.77 12.83 -17.27
CA ASP A 620 -37.64 13.56 -16.35
C ASP A 620 -36.87 14.39 -15.31
N LEU A 621 -35.55 14.19 -15.21
CA LEU A 621 -34.70 14.78 -14.17
C LEU A 621 -33.75 15.86 -14.71
N PHE A 622 -33.19 15.66 -15.91
CA PHE A 622 -32.17 16.53 -16.49
C PHE A 622 -32.10 16.45 -18.02
N GLU A 623 -31.33 17.38 -18.60
CA GLU A 623 -30.99 17.46 -20.03
C GLU A 623 -29.46 17.48 -20.20
N VAL A 624 -28.97 16.76 -21.22
CA VAL A 624 -27.57 16.71 -21.62
C VAL A 624 -27.45 17.22 -23.05
N GLU A 625 -26.62 18.22 -23.25
CA GLU A 625 -26.31 18.79 -24.55
C GLU A 625 -24.91 18.33 -24.98
N LEU A 626 -24.81 17.69 -26.14
CA LEU A 626 -23.55 17.31 -26.75
C LEU A 626 -23.07 18.41 -27.70
N SER A 627 -21.76 18.63 -27.74
CA SER A 627 -21.17 19.67 -28.58
C SER A 627 -21.23 19.30 -30.06
N ASN A 628 -21.73 20.19 -30.91
CA ASN A 628 -21.63 20.06 -32.37
C ASN A 628 -20.19 20.23 -32.92
N ALA A 629 -19.27 20.75 -32.11
CA ALA A 629 -17.87 20.92 -32.48
C ALA A 629 -17.02 19.73 -32.05
N THR A 630 -17.25 19.19 -30.85
CA THR A 630 -16.39 18.13 -30.28
C THR A 630 -17.05 16.78 -30.15
N GLY A 631 -18.39 16.67 -30.13
CA GLY A 631 -19.10 15.41 -29.87
C GLY A 631 -19.14 14.97 -28.41
N GLY A 632 -18.36 15.63 -27.54
CA GLY A 632 -18.37 15.41 -26.08
C GLY A 632 -19.54 16.12 -25.39
N ILE A 633 -19.63 15.96 -24.07
CA ILE A 633 -20.67 16.64 -23.27
C ILE A 633 -20.35 18.13 -23.17
N ALA A 634 -21.17 18.97 -23.81
CA ALA A 634 -21.06 20.42 -23.70
C ALA A 634 -21.65 20.90 -22.38
N GLN A 635 -22.83 20.41 -22.03
CA GLN A 635 -23.54 20.85 -20.84
C GLN A 635 -24.44 19.78 -20.23
N ILE A 636 -24.54 19.79 -18.90
CA ILE A 636 -25.57 19.08 -18.15
C ILE A 636 -26.38 20.12 -17.37
N ARG A 637 -27.71 20.11 -17.54
CA ARG A 637 -28.66 21.03 -16.89
C ARG A 637 -29.79 20.24 -16.23
N THR A 638 -30.18 20.64 -15.02
CA THR A 638 -31.43 20.17 -14.42
C THR A 638 -32.58 21.07 -14.86
N TYR A 639 -33.84 20.62 -14.70
CA TYR A 639 -35.02 21.45 -15.02
C TYR A 639 -35.29 22.58 -14.00
N ARG A 640 -34.56 22.59 -12.88
CA ARG A 640 -34.48 23.75 -11.98
C ARG A 640 -33.50 24.74 -12.61
N ARG A 641 -33.57 26.04 -12.28
CA ARG A 641 -32.54 27.01 -12.71
C ARG A 641 -31.18 26.63 -12.12
N SER A 642 -30.43 25.76 -12.79
CA SER A 642 -29.10 25.31 -12.39
C SER A 642 -28.05 25.75 -13.40
N PRO A 643 -26.82 26.08 -12.95
CA PRO A 643 -25.69 26.26 -13.86
C PRO A 643 -25.35 24.94 -14.57
N ASN A 644 -24.43 25.02 -15.55
CA ASN A 644 -23.79 23.82 -16.07
C ASN A 644 -23.15 23.03 -14.93
N ARG A 645 -23.47 21.74 -14.84
CA ARG A 645 -22.90 20.82 -13.85
C ARG A 645 -21.50 20.37 -14.23
N LEU A 646 -21.33 19.92 -15.47
CA LEU A 646 -20.10 19.32 -15.95
C LEU A 646 -20.04 19.38 -17.49
N SER A 647 -18.84 19.56 -18.02
CA SER A 647 -18.52 19.36 -19.44
C SER A 647 -17.44 18.29 -19.56
N GLN A 648 -17.42 17.57 -20.67
CA GLN A 648 -16.46 16.50 -20.93
C GLN A 648 -15.94 16.53 -22.37
N GLN A 649 -14.64 16.29 -22.54
CA GLN A 649 -13.98 16.08 -23.84
C GLN A 649 -12.90 15.01 -23.73
N LEU A 650 -12.64 14.29 -24.82
CA LEU A 650 -11.50 13.39 -24.96
C LEU A 650 -10.28 14.18 -25.42
N ALA A 651 -9.09 13.82 -24.95
CA ALA A 651 -7.86 14.50 -25.36
C ALA A 651 -6.62 13.61 -25.24
N PHE A 652 -5.59 13.96 -26.00
CA PHE A 652 -4.21 13.54 -25.76
C PHE A 652 -3.46 14.67 -25.05
N ARG A 653 -2.77 14.37 -23.95
CA ARG A 653 -1.90 15.29 -23.23
C ARG A 653 -0.45 15.15 -23.70
N PHE A 654 0.14 16.24 -24.15
CA PHE A 654 1.55 16.35 -24.48
C PHE A 654 2.40 16.65 -23.23
N PRO A 655 3.66 16.20 -23.17
CA PRO A 655 4.56 16.46 -22.04
C PRO A 655 4.91 17.95 -21.91
N HIS A 656 4.95 18.66 -23.04
CA HIS A 656 5.25 20.08 -23.12
C HIS A 656 4.08 20.85 -23.71
N GLU A 657 3.90 22.08 -23.23
CA GLU A 657 2.89 22.98 -23.75
C GLU A 657 3.17 23.33 -25.22
N ARG A 658 2.10 23.48 -26.00
CA ARG A 658 2.15 23.80 -27.42
C ARG A 658 1.31 25.03 -27.71
N THR A 659 1.77 25.84 -28.66
CA THR A 659 1.04 27.02 -29.13
C THR A 659 0.48 26.77 -30.52
N TYR A 660 -0.81 26.97 -30.71
CA TYR A 660 -1.46 26.93 -32.03
C TYR A 660 -2.43 28.10 -32.19
N LYS A 661 -2.75 28.44 -33.44
CA LYS A 661 -3.74 29.46 -33.76
C LYS A 661 -5.11 28.82 -33.93
N THR A 662 -6.11 29.38 -33.27
CA THR A 662 -7.52 29.04 -33.49
C THR A 662 -8.23 30.27 -34.05
N THR A 663 -9.25 30.05 -34.88
CA THR A 663 -10.04 31.11 -35.48
C THR A 663 -11.46 31.00 -34.95
N VAL A 664 -11.94 32.03 -34.25
CA VAL A 664 -13.31 32.10 -33.75
C VAL A 664 -13.96 33.32 -34.41
N GLY A 665 -14.85 33.10 -35.38
CA GLY A 665 -15.36 34.18 -36.24
C GLY A 665 -14.29 34.68 -37.22
N GLU A 666 -14.08 36.00 -37.28
CA GLU A 666 -13.06 36.63 -38.14
C GLU A 666 -11.73 36.89 -37.40
N GLU A 667 -11.64 36.61 -36.09
CA GLU A 667 -10.46 36.86 -35.28
C GLU A 667 -9.64 35.58 -35.04
N SER A 668 -8.32 35.70 -35.19
CA SER A 668 -7.36 34.62 -34.90
C SER A 668 -6.72 34.84 -33.54
N HIS A 669 -6.80 33.84 -32.67
CA HIS A 669 -6.21 33.86 -31.33
C HIS A 669 -5.12 32.78 -31.21
N GLU A 670 -4.01 33.12 -30.55
CA GLU A 670 -3.01 32.13 -30.14
C GLU A 670 -3.45 31.46 -28.84
N VAL A 671 -3.52 30.13 -28.87
CA VAL A 671 -3.88 29.29 -27.75
C VAL A 671 -2.67 28.46 -27.34
N ARG A 672 -2.34 28.52 -26.05
CA ARG A 672 -1.33 27.65 -25.42
C ARG A 672 -2.06 26.52 -24.71
N SER A 673 -1.69 25.28 -25.01
CA SER A 673 -2.34 24.10 -24.44
C SER A 673 -1.38 22.92 -24.36
N TYR A 674 -1.57 22.09 -23.34
CA TYR A 674 -0.96 20.77 -23.25
C TYR A 674 -1.75 19.70 -24.02
N TYR A 675 -2.87 20.04 -24.66
CA TYR A 675 -3.84 19.06 -25.15
C TYR A 675 -4.09 19.15 -26.65
N SER A 676 -4.39 17.99 -27.25
CA SER A 676 -4.99 17.89 -28.57
C SER A 676 -6.39 18.52 -28.61
N VAL A 677 -6.91 18.73 -29.82
CA VAL A 677 -8.28 19.21 -30.06
C VAL A 677 -9.20 18.05 -30.46
N MET A 678 -10.35 17.92 -29.81
CA MET A 678 -11.40 16.94 -30.17
C MET A 678 -12.33 17.55 -31.22
N GLN A 679 -12.58 16.84 -32.32
CA GLN A 679 -13.41 17.32 -33.43
C GLN A 679 -14.49 16.29 -33.78
N LEU A 680 -15.75 16.72 -33.84
CA LEU A 680 -16.89 15.92 -34.29
C LEU A 680 -16.87 15.73 -35.81
N ARG A 681 -17.13 14.50 -36.26
CA ARG A 681 -17.35 14.17 -37.67
C ARG A 681 -18.81 13.85 -37.95
N GLU A 682 -19.44 13.03 -37.12
CA GLU A 682 -20.83 12.58 -37.30
C GLU A 682 -21.49 12.19 -35.97
N SER A 683 -22.82 12.21 -35.93
CA SER A 683 -23.63 11.79 -34.79
C SER A 683 -24.86 10.99 -35.23
N GLU A 684 -25.26 9.99 -34.44
CA GLU A 684 -26.39 9.10 -34.69
C GLU A 684 -27.25 8.92 -33.43
N ILE A 685 -28.58 8.98 -33.56
CA ILE A 685 -29.51 8.65 -32.48
C ILE A 685 -29.76 7.13 -32.50
N ILE A 686 -29.34 6.44 -31.45
CA ILE A 686 -29.47 4.97 -31.33
C ILE A 686 -30.81 4.59 -30.68
N SER A 687 -31.26 5.36 -29.69
CA SER A 687 -32.56 5.17 -29.03
C SER A 687 -33.16 6.51 -28.66
N ALA A 688 -34.45 6.70 -28.96
CA ALA A 688 -35.18 7.94 -28.68
C ALA A 688 -36.21 7.80 -27.55
N GLY A 689 -36.30 6.64 -26.90
CA GLY A 689 -37.24 6.36 -25.80
C GLY A 689 -38.21 5.19 -26.06
N PRO A 690 -39.19 4.96 -25.16
CA PRO A 690 -39.55 5.83 -24.03
C PRO A 690 -38.82 5.52 -22.72
N MET A 691 -37.95 4.50 -22.69
CA MET A 691 -37.21 4.09 -21.48
C MET A 691 -35.79 4.66 -21.46
N SER A 692 -35.10 4.65 -22.61
CA SER A 692 -33.74 5.15 -22.73
C SER A 692 -33.55 6.08 -23.93
N GLY A 693 -32.77 7.14 -23.72
CA GLY A 693 -32.23 8.00 -24.77
C GLY A 693 -30.76 7.68 -25.00
N CYS A 694 -30.33 7.55 -26.26
CA CYS A 694 -28.95 7.23 -26.58
C CYS A 694 -28.50 7.92 -27.86
N ILE A 695 -27.38 8.64 -27.79
CA ILE A 695 -26.72 9.29 -28.94
C ILE A 695 -25.28 8.79 -29.02
N GLU A 696 -24.84 8.44 -30.23
CA GLU A 696 -23.46 8.10 -30.55
C GLU A 696 -22.82 9.23 -31.36
N THR A 697 -21.59 9.63 -30.99
CA THR A 697 -20.77 10.60 -31.71
C THR A 697 -19.46 9.96 -32.14
N ARG A 698 -18.96 10.35 -33.31
CA ARG A 698 -17.69 9.86 -33.87
C ARG A 698 -16.86 11.01 -34.42
N GLY A 699 -15.56 10.95 -34.23
CA GLY A 699 -14.66 12.03 -34.64
C GLY A 699 -13.19 11.76 -34.38
N ASP A 700 -12.39 12.83 -34.31
CA ASP A 700 -10.93 12.77 -34.33
C ASP A 700 -10.31 13.58 -33.18
N LEU A 701 -9.18 13.10 -32.64
CA LEU A 701 -8.28 13.85 -31.75
C LEU A 701 -7.10 14.38 -32.57
N MET A 702 -6.97 15.70 -32.67
CA MET A 702 -6.05 16.39 -33.57
C MET A 702 -4.88 17.06 -32.84
N ASP A 703 -3.67 16.82 -33.32
CA ASP A 703 -2.52 17.69 -33.07
C ASP A 703 -2.56 18.87 -34.04
N THR A 704 -2.99 20.02 -33.56
CA THR A 704 -3.15 21.24 -34.37
C THR A 704 -1.82 21.87 -34.79
N VAL A 705 -0.72 21.60 -34.07
CA VAL A 705 0.60 22.14 -34.44
C VAL A 705 1.22 21.32 -35.57
N GLN A 706 1.11 20.00 -35.50
CA GLN A 706 1.63 19.10 -36.55
C GLN A 706 0.61 18.78 -37.65
N ASN A 707 -0.64 19.23 -37.49
CA ASN A 707 -1.77 18.93 -38.35
C ASN A 707 -1.95 17.41 -38.59
N ARG A 708 -1.96 16.63 -37.51
CA ARG A 708 -2.03 15.15 -37.55
C ARG A 708 -3.14 14.63 -36.64
N ILE A 709 -3.85 13.59 -37.11
CA ILE A 709 -4.77 12.81 -36.28
C ILE A 709 -3.96 11.90 -35.35
N LEU A 710 -4.27 11.98 -34.05
CA LEU A 710 -3.67 11.17 -32.99
C LEU A 710 -4.51 9.94 -32.65
N ALA A 711 -5.84 10.05 -32.73
CA ALA A 711 -6.77 8.94 -32.56
C ALA A 711 -8.13 9.26 -33.19
N HIS A 712 -8.84 8.23 -33.62
CA HIS A 712 -10.28 8.31 -33.88
C HIS A 712 -11.03 7.97 -32.60
N TYR A 713 -12.13 8.66 -32.31
CA TYR A 713 -12.99 8.34 -31.17
C TYR A 713 -14.40 7.96 -31.62
N ARG A 714 -15.02 7.08 -30.83
CA ARG A 714 -16.45 6.81 -30.82
C ARG A 714 -16.93 6.94 -29.37
N GLN A 715 -17.95 7.76 -29.13
CA GLN A 715 -18.51 7.99 -27.81
C GLN A 715 -20.02 7.78 -27.82
N ARG A 716 -20.55 7.01 -26.88
CA ARG A 716 -22.00 6.82 -26.70
C ARG A 716 -22.44 7.39 -25.36
N CYS A 717 -23.41 8.29 -25.40
CA CYS A 717 -24.04 8.85 -24.22
C CYS A 717 -25.44 8.25 -24.08
N THR A 718 -25.71 7.58 -22.97
CA THR A 718 -27.01 6.95 -22.68
C THR A 718 -27.60 7.50 -21.38
N VAL A 719 -28.90 7.78 -21.39
CA VAL A 719 -29.68 8.16 -20.21
C VAL A 719 -30.91 7.26 -20.09
N TYR A 720 -31.32 6.98 -18.86
CA TYR A 720 -32.52 6.20 -18.56
C TYR A 720 -33.54 7.07 -17.83
N ARG A 721 -34.82 6.77 -18.05
CA ARG A 721 -35.91 7.44 -17.34
C ARG A 721 -35.86 7.13 -15.84
N GLU A 722 -36.21 8.11 -15.00
CA GLU A 722 -36.15 8.06 -13.53
C GLU A 722 -34.76 7.84 -12.91
N GLN A 723 -33.68 7.72 -13.71
CA GLN A 723 -32.33 7.56 -13.19
C GLN A 723 -31.52 8.86 -13.34
N PRO A 724 -30.91 9.38 -12.26
CA PRO A 724 -30.14 10.64 -12.29
C PRO A 724 -28.71 10.43 -12.81
N VAL A 725 -28.52 9.57 -13.83
CA VAL A 725 -27.20 9.18 -14.33
C VAL A 725 -27.06 9.25 -15.84
N ILE A 726 -25.84 9.53 -16.28
CA ILE A 726 -25.42 9.53 -17.68
C ILE A 726 -24.34 8.46 -17.83
N ARG A 727 -24.57 7.47 -18.68
CA ARG A 727 -23.55 6.49 -19.06
C ARG A 727 -22.79 6.98 -20.29
N VAL A 728 -21.47 6.96 -20.22
CA VAL A 728 -20.57 7.39 -21.30
C VAL A 728 -19.66 6.23 -21.65
N GLU A 729 -19.88 5.61 -22.81
CA GLU A 729 -19.00 4.58 -23.36
C GLU A 729 -18.06 5.24 -24.38
N ILE A 730 -16.76 4.95 -24.31
CA ILE A 730 -15.71 5.53 -25.16
C ILE A 730 -14.94 4.42 -25.82
N GLU A 731 -14.68 4.56 -27.11
CA GLU A 731 -13.74 3.76 -27.88
C GLU A 731 -12.73 4.69 -28.57
N LEU A 732 -11.44 4.39 -28.42
CA LEU A 732 -10.33 5.15 -29.01
C LEU A 732 -9.53 4.25 -29.95
N ASP A 733 -9.41 4.61 -31.21
CA ASP A 733 -8.49 3.98 -32.17
C ASP A 733 -7.23 4.85 -32.30
N THR A 734 -6.16 4.47 -31.61
CA THR A 734 -4.95 5.30 -31.44
C THR A 734 -3.98 5.18 -32.61
N LEU A 735 -3.63 6.31 -33.24
CA LEU A 735 -2.62 6.43 -34.29
C LEU A 735 -1.26 6.94 -33.78
N LYS A 736 -1.23 7.55 -32.59
CA LYS A 736 -0.02 7.87 -31.82
C LYS A 736 -0.07 7.09 -30.51
N GLN A 737 1.02 6.44 -30.15
CA GLN A 737 1.18 5.84 -28.82
C GLN A 737 1.77 6.88 -27.85
N PRO A 738 1.31 6.93 -26.59
CA PRO A 738 1.99 7.68 -25.53
C PRO A 738 3.37 7.08 -25.22
N GLU A 739 4.27 7.88 -24.67
CA GLU A 739 5.64 7.50 -24.33
C GLU A 739 6.15 8.26 -23.09
N GLY A 740 6.96 7.60 -22.26
CA GLY A 740 7.64 8.23 -21.12
C GLY A 740 6.76 8.36 -19.87
N ASP A 741 6.84 9.50 -19.18
CA ASP A 741 6.17 9.70 -17.88
C ASP A 741 4.63 9.62 -18.01
N PRO A 742 3.99 8.62 -17.39
CA PRO A 742 2.54 8.41 -17.51
C PRO A 742 1.71 9.51 -16.85
N TRP A 743 2.30 10.35 -16.00
CA TRP A 743 1.60 11.49 -15.44
C TRP A 743 1.61 12.71 -16.36
N THR A 744 2.39 12.72 -17.44
CA THR A 744 2.50 13.89 -18.35
C THR A 744 2.22 13.57 -19.81
N ASN A 745 2.23 12.31 -20.23
CA ASN A 745 1.90 11.91 -21.60
C ASN A 745 0.88 10.75 -21.67
N TYR A 746 -0.36 11.05 -22.06
CA TYR A 746 -1.46 10.08 -22.06
C TYR A 746 -2.67 10.51 -22.91
N PHE A 747 -3.54 9.57 -23.26
CA PHE A 747 -4.94 9.88 -23.61
C PHE A 747 -5.81 9.91 -22.35
N CYS A 748 -6.77 10.83 -22.29
CA CYS A 748 -7.67 11.01 -21.15
C CYS A 748 -9.09 11.38 -21.57
N SER A 749 -10.04 11.14 -20.65
CA SER A 749 -11.29 11.90 -20.59
C SER A 749 -11.11 13.09 -19.65
N ARG A 750 -11.32 14.29 -20.17
CA ARG A 750 -11.14 15.56 -19.46
C ARG A 750 -12.48 16.15 -19.09
N PHE A 751 -12.65 16.42 -17.81
CA PHE A 751 -13.85 16.96 -17.21
C PHE A 751 -13.61 18.38 -16.73
N ALA A 752 -14.60 19.26 -16.89
CA ALA A 752 -14.54 20.64 -16.42
C ALA A 752 -15.85 21.03 -15.74
N TRP A 753 -15.75 21.78 -14.65
CA TRP A 753 -16.88 22.32 -13.91
C TRP A 753 -16.77 23.84 -13.76
N LYS A 754 -17.85 24.49 -13.33
CA LYS A 754 -17.93 25.96 -13.32
C LYS A 754 -17.38 26.60 -12.04
N GLN A 755 -17.68 26.04 -10.88
CA GLN A 755 -17.35 26.65 -9.59
C GLN A 755 -15.94 26.27 -9.13
N GLU A 756 -15.06 27.25 -8.99
CA GLU A 756 -13.69 27.01 -8.51
C GLU A 756 -13.63 26.65 -7.01
N SER A 757 -14.70 26.94 -6.26
CA SER A 757 -14.87 26.57 -4.84
C SER A 757 -15.29 25.12 -4.62
N ALA A 758 -15.50 24.33 -5.68
CA ALA A 758 -15.91 22.94 -5.53
C ALA A 758 -14.81 22.12 -4.82
N VAL A 759 -15.24 21.34 -3.84
CA VAL A 759 -14.42 20.38 -3.11
C VAL A 759 -14.43 19.06 -3.86
N LEU A 760 -13.26 18.44 -3.97
CA LEU A 760 -13.11 17.13 -4.60
C LEU A 760 -12.97 16.07 -3.52
N SER A 761 -13.75 15.00 -3.62
CA SER A 761 -13.52 13.77 -2.86
C SER A 761 -13.28 12.61 -3.83
N GLY A 762 -12.43 11.67 -3.44
CA GLY A 762 -12.03 10.52 -4.23
C GLY A 762 -12.14 9.25 -3.40
N SER A 763 -12.42 8.15 -4.10
CA SER A 763 -12.52 6.84 -3.46
C SER A 763 -11.15 6.27 -3.09
N MET A 764 -10.87 6.05 -1.81
CA MET A 764 -9.70 5.31 -1.34
C MET A 764 -10.16 4.17 -0.44
N GLN A 765 -9.77 2.94 -0.75
CA GLN A 765 -10.30 1.74 -0.08
C GLN A 765 -11.83 1.75 0.04
N GLU A 766 -12.53 2.17 -1.03
CA GLU A 766 -13.99 2.30 -1.09
C GLU A 766 -14.59 3.43 -0.20
N GLY A 767 -13.81 4.15 0.62
CA GLY A 767 -14.24 5.34 1.36
C GLY A 767 -14.10 6.65 0.56
N ALA A 768 -14.96 7.64 0.81
CA ALA A 768 -14.91 8.98 0.21
C ALA A 768 -13.96 9.91 0.99
N HIS A 769 -12.76 10.16 0.48
CA HIS A 769 -11.76 11.01 1.14
C HIS A 769 -11.49 12.30 0.36
N LEU A 770 -11.14 13.37 1.08
CA LEU A 770 -10.80 14.66 0.49
C LEU A 770 -9.55 14.55 -0.40
N ILE A 771 -9.64 15.10 -1.61
CA ILE A 771 -8.51 15.23 -2.53
C ILE A 771 -7.83 16.59 -2.33
N THR A 772 -6.53 16.55 -2.01
CA THR A 772 -5.71 17.75 -1.84
C THR A 772 -4.57 17.83 -2.86
N ALA A 773 -4.09 16.69 -3.35
CA ALA A 773 -2.99 16.59 -4.31
C ALA A 773 -3.48 16.65 -5.78
N PRO A 774 -2.62 17.09 -6.72
CA PRO A 774 -2.96 17.13 -8.13
C PRO A 774 -2.94 15.74 -8.80
N ARG A 775 -2.17 14.78 -8.29
CA ARG A 775 -2.19 13.38 -8.71
C ARG A 775 -3.09 12.62 -7.76
N ILE A 776 -4.02 11.84 -8.31
CA ILE A 776 -5.13 11.26 -7.58
C ILE A 776 -5.22 9.78 -7.97
N GLU A 777 -5.35 8.95 -6.95
CA GLU A 777 -5.69 7.54 -7.07
C GLU A 777 -7.12 7.35 -6.53
N ALA A 778 -8.08 7.05 -7.40
CA ALA A 778 -9.49 6.90 -7.06
C ALA A 778 -10.20 5.86 -7.96
N PRO A 779 -10.06 4.55 -7.69
CA PRO A 779 -10.54 3.48 -8.59
C PRO A 779 -12.05 3.45 -8.80
N GLN A 780 -12.86 3.97 -7.88
CA GLN A 780 -14.32 3.83 -7.91
C GLN A 780 -15.02 5.11 -8.37
N PHE A 781 -14.62 6.27 -7.83
CA PHE A 781 -15.23 7.56 -8.17
C PHE A 781 -14.38 8.77 -7.80
N VAL A 782 -14.68 9.90 -8.46
CA VAL A 782 -14.31 11.25 -8.03
C VAL A 782 -15.57 12.10 -7.97
N GLU A 783 -15.89 12.65 -6.80
CA GLU A 783 -17.02 13.56 -6.57
C GLU A 783 -16.54 15.02 -6.60
N ILE A 784 -17.35 15.85 -7.27
CA ILE A 784 -17.20 17.30 -7.35
C ILE A 784 -18.42 17.91 -6.64
N ALA A 785 -18.19 18.48 -5.46
CA ALA A 785 -19.26 19.02 -4.61
C ALA A 785 -19.04 20.51 -4.33
N ASP A 786 -20.08 21.32 -4.48
CA ASP A 786 -20.14 22.69 -3.96
C ASP A 786 -21.27 22.83 -2.94
N ASP A 787 -21.51 24.05 -2.41
CA ASP A 787 -22.53 24.30 -1.38
C ASP A 787 -23.97 23.93 -1.81
N SER A 788 -24.23 23.83 -3.11
CA SER A 788 -25.56 23.63 -3.68
C SER A 788 -25.70 22.30 -4.43
N TYR A 789 -24.61 21.73 -4.92
CA TYR A 789 -24.63 20.77 -6.01
C TYR A 789 -23.55 19.70 -5.87
N ARG A 790 -23.90 18.45 -6.18
CA ARG A 790 -22.97 17.30 -6.19
C ARG A 790 -22.97 16.58 -7.52
N THR A 791 -21.81 16.38 -8.12
CA THR A 791 -21.67 15.66 -9.39
C THR A 791 -20.54 14.66 -9.25
N THR A 792 -20.83 13.38 -9.47
CA THR A 792 -19.85 12.30 -9.26
C THR A 792 -19.53 11.60 -10.56
N ILE A 793 -18.25 11.40 -10.83
CA ILE A 793 -17.72 10.64 -11.96
C ILE A 793 -17.34 9.26 -11.41
N HIS A 794 -18.08 8.23 -11.80
CA HIS A 794 -17.83 6.83 -11.45
C HIS A 794 -16.97 6.18 -12.54
N THR A 795 -15.88 5.53 -12.16
CA THR A 795 -14.72 5.29 -13.05
C THR A 795 -14.49 3.82 -13.43
N ARG A 796 -15.37 2.90 -12.99
CA ARG A 796 -15.30 1.45 -13.29
C ARG A 796 -13.90 0.84 -13.07
N GLY A 797 -13.17 1.27 -12.05
CA GLY A 797 -11.83 0.76 -11.76
C GLY A 797 -10.68 1.53 -12.42
N LEU A 798 -10.93 2.59 -13.19
CA LEU A 798 -9.89 3.50 -13.70
C LEU A 798 -9.38 4.38 -12.55
N PRO A 799 -8.16 4.17 -12.04
CA PRO A 799 -7.77 4.75 -10.76
C PRO A 799 -7.02 6.07 -10.89
N PHE A 800 -6.42 6.37 -12.05
CA PHE A 800 -5.47 7.47 -12.14
C PHE A 800 -6.12 8.74 -12.70
N HIS A 801 -6.11 9.80 -11.88
CA HIS A 801 -6.63 11.11 -12.26
C HIS A 801 -5.63 12.23 -11.98
N ARG A 802 -5.70 13.28 -12.79
CA ARG A 802 -4.87 14.46 -12.64
C ARG A 802 -5.74 15.71 -12.60
N LYS A 803 -5.69 16.45 -11.49
CA LYS A 803 -6.26 17.79 -11.41
C LYS A 803 -5.44 18.76 -12.25
N THR A 804 -6.08 19.51 -13.15
CA THR A 804 -5.42 20.42 -14.10
C THR A 804 -5.95 21.84 -13.96
N GLY A 805 -5.37 22.59 -13.02
CA GLY A 805 -5.92 23.88 -12.57
C GLY A 805 -7.07 23.68 -11.58
N ASP A 806 -7.85 24.73 -11.31
CA ASP A 806 -8.82 24.69 -10.22
C ASP A 806 -10.13 23.98 -10.55
N ARG A 807 -10.44 23.89 -11.86
CA ARG A 807 -11.77 23.48 -12.34
C ARG A 807 -11.77 22.39 -13.40
N MET A 808 -10.68 21.62 -13.49
CA MET A 808 -10.55 20.54 -14.47
C MET A 808 -9.89 19.30 -13.87
N LEU A 809 -10.32 18.14 -14.36
CA LEU A 809 -9.83 16.82 -13.98
C LEU A 809 -9.64 15.99 -15.25
N ASP A 810 -8.45 15.42 -15.40
CA ASP A 810 -8.18 14.40 -16.41
C ASP A 810 -8.31 13.04 -15.75
N THR A 811 -9.08 12.11 -16.33
CA THR A 811 -8.98 10.69 -16.03
C THR A 811 -8.15 10.01 -17.11
N ILE A 812 -7.04 9.39 -16.70
CA ILE A 812 -6.08 8.77 -17.60
C ILE A 812 -6.70 7.48 -18.18
N LEU A 813 -6.65 7.33 -19.50
CA LEU A 813 -7.21 6.18 -20.23
C LEU A 813 -6.12 5.31 -20.86
N ILE A 814 -5.14 5.93 -21.52
CA ILE A 814 -4.09 5.21 -22.25
C ILE A 814 -2.73 5.87 -21.97
N THR A 815 -1.81 5.09 -21.41
CA THR A 815 -0.38 5.40 -21.25
C THR A 815 0.47 4.50 -22.15
N GLU A 816 1.81 4.63 -22.09
CA GLU A 816 2.70 3.63 -22.69
C GLU A 816 2.39 2.23 -22.11
N GLY A 817 2.34 1.19 -22.95
CA GLY A 817 2.04 -0.19 -22.54
C GLY A 817 0.54 -0.56 -22.46
N GLU A 818 -0.36 0.42 -22.56
CA GLU A 818 -1.81 0.17 -22.44
C GLU A 818 -2.43 -0.36 -23.75
N ASN A 819 -3.10 -1.51 -23.69
CA ASN A 819 -3.76 -2.16 -24.83
C ASN A 819 -5.27 -1.91 -24.86
N ALA A 820 -5.90 -1.54 -23.73
CA ALA A 820 -7.33 -1.26 -23.74
C ALA A 820 -7.66 -0.05 -24.63
N ARG A 821 -8.77 -0.16 -25.36
CA ARG A 821 -9.29 0.87 -26.26
C ARG A 821 -10.71 1.27 -25.94
N LYS A 822 -11.34 0.60 -24.96
CA LYS A 822 -12.73 0.81 -24.55
C LYS A 822 -12.78 1.17 -23.08
N PHE A 823 -13.54 2.21 -22.77
CA PHE A 823 -13.64 2.78 -21.43
C PHE A 823 -15.09 3.17 -21.15
N GLU A 824 -15.49 3.15 -19.89
CA GLU A 824 -16.85 3.52 -19.49
C GLU A 824 -16.80 4.41 -18.26
N PHE A 825 -17.65 5.44 -18.26
CA PHE A 825 -17.95 6.26 -17.11
C PHE A 825 -19.45 6.28 -16.84
N VAL A 826 -19.80 6.46 -15.58
CA VAL A 826 -21.15 6.91 -15.19
C VAL A 826 -21.02 8.24 -14.48
N ILE A 827 -21.82 9.23 -14.86
CA ILE A 827 -21.87 10.55 -14.22
C ILE A 827 -23.20 10.65 -13.50
N SER A 828 -23.18 10.83 -12.19
CA SER A 828 -24.40 11.01 -11.37
C SER A 828 -24.60 12.46 -10.95
N ILE A 829 -25.86 12.85 -10.79
CA ILE A 829 -26.26 14.23 -10.46
C ILE A 829 -27.03 14.23 -9.15
N ASP A 830 -26.53 14.98 -8.17
CA ASP A 830 -27.13 15.22 -6.86
C ASP A 830 -27.40 13.92 -6.04
N GLU A 831 -26.55 12.91 -6.24
CA GLU A 831 -26.48 11.70 -5.43
C GLU A 831 -25.62 11.92 -4.19
N ASN A 832 -26.10 11.48 -3.02
CA ASN A 832 -25.44 11.75 -1.74
C ASN A 832 -24.35 10.74 -1.37
N TYR A 833 -24.40 9.53 -1.94
CA TYR A 833 -23.60 8.38 -1.51
C TYR A 833 -22.85 7.81 -2.72
N PRO A 834 -21.67 8.35 -3.06
CA PRO A 834 -20.95 8.02 -4.28
C PRO A 834 -20.59 6.54 -4.40
N LEU A 835 -20.17 5.86 -3.32
CA LEU A 835 -19.86 4.43 -3.40
C LEU A 835 -21.11 3.61 -3.72
N GLN A 836 -22.22 3.84 -3.01
CA GLN A 836 -23.49 3.15 -3.25
C GLN A 836 -23.91 3.27 -4.73
N ARG A 837 -23.78 4.48 -5.31
CA ARG A 837 -24.08 4.74 -6.72
C ARG A 837 -23.09 4.07 -7.67
N THR A 838 -21.81 3.96 -7.32
CA THR A 838 -20.81 3.16 -8.07
C THR A 838 -21.20 1.68 -8.09
N LEU A 839 -21.59 1.12 -6.94
CA LEU A 839 -22.03 -0.27 -6.83
C LEU A 839 -23.28 -0.52 -7.69
N ASP A 840 -24.25 0.40 -7.66
CA ASP A 840 -25.43 0.30 -8.51
C ASP A 840 -25.09 0.33 -10.01
N ALA A 841 -24.13 1.17 -10.41
CA ALA A 841 -23.74 1.35 -11.80
C ALA A 841 -22.98 0.14 -12.39
N PHE A 842 -22.05 -0.44 -11.62
CA PHE A 842 -21.07 -1.41 -12.15
C PHE A 842 -21.17 -2.81 -11.56
N SER A 843 -22.14 -3.08 -10.68
CA SER A 843 -22.44 -4.43 -10.19
C SER A 843 -23.80 -4.91 -10.73
N PRO A 844 -23.86 -5.56 -11.91
CA PRO A 844 -25.12 -6.04 -12.47
C PRO A 844 -25.79 -7.08 -11.56
N PRO A 845 -27.13 -7.10 -11.45
CA PRO A 845 -27.85 -8.11 -10.66
C PRO A 845 -27.63 -9.51 -11.24
N LEU A 846 -27.88 -10.54 -10.43
CA LEU A 846 -27.95 -11.91 -10.94
C LEU A 846 -29.34 -12.13 -11.56
N VAL A 847 -29.41 -12.35 -12.87
CA VAL A 847 -30.66 -12.60 -13.59
C VAL A 847 -30.71 -14.06 -14.04
N VAL A 848 -31.69 -14.82 -13.56
CA VAL A 848 -31.83 -16.26 -13.79
C VAL A 848 -33.16 -16.56 -14.48
N ARG A 849 -33.12 -17.36 -15.54
CA ARG A 849 -34.35 -17.88 -16.17
C ARG A 849 -34.89 -19.03 -15.34
N THR A 850 -36.19 -19.05 -15.15
CA THR A 850 -36.87 -20.04 -14.31
C THR A 850 -38.05 -20.63 -15.08
N GLU A 851 -38.28 -21.93 -14.95
CA GLU A 851 -39.43 -22.63 -15.56
C GLU A 851 -40.65 -22.68 -14.63
N SER A 852 -40.42 -22.44 -13.34
CA SER A 852 -41.40 -22.39 -12.26
C SER A 852 -41.44 -21.01 -11.62
N ALA A 853 -42.62 -20.60 -11.17
CA ALA A 853 -42.77 -19.44 -10.29
C ALA A 853 -42.50 -19.82 -8.83
N PRO A 854 -42.11 -18.85 -7.98
CA PRO A 854 -41.98 -19.04 -6.54
C PRO A 854 -43.17 -19.74 -5.89
N PRO A 855 -42.94 -20.69 -4.96
CA PRO A 855 -44.01 -21.34 -4.23
C PRO A 855 -44.82 -20.29 -3.46
N SER A 856 -46.12 -20.54 -3.27
CA SER A 856 -47.06 -19.65 -2.57
C SER A 856 -47.26 -18.24 -3.16
N GLY A 857 -46.75 -17.94 -4.36
CA GLY A 857 -46.90 -16.62 -4.99
C GLY A 857 -45.98 -15.54 -4.39
N ALA A 858 -44.95 -15.94 -3.65
CA ALA A 858 -43.95 -15.03 -3.08
C ALA A 858 -42.99 -14.51 -4.18
N HIS A 859 -43.50 -13.62 -5.04
CA HIS A 859 -42.76 -13.07 -6.17
C HIS A 859 -41.64 -12.10 -5.76
N SER A 860 -41.49 -11.76 -4.47
CA SER A 860 -40.46 -10.87 -3.95
C SER A 860 -40.06 -11.28 -2.53
N GLY A 861 -38.81 -11.02 -2.13
CA GLY A 861 -38.30 -11.30 -0.79
C GLY A 861 -36.94 -10.65 -0.53
N TRP A 862 -36.53 -10.57 0.74
CA TRP A 862 -35.27 -9.97 1.19
C TRP A 862 -34.69 -10.72 2.40
N LEU A 863 -33.38 -10.58 2.63
CA LEU A 863 -32.67 -11.19 3.74
C LEU A 863 -32.32 -10.22 4.86
N PHE A 864 -31.74 -9.07 4.52
CA PHE A 864 -31.45 -8.03 5.50
C PHE A 864 -31.51 -6.64 4.87
N HIS A 865 -31.68 -5.63 5.73
CA HIS A 865 -31.68 -4.24 5.32
C HIS A 865 -30.73 -3.44 6.20
N VAL A 866 -29.77 -2.75 5.58
CA VAL A 866 -28.91 -1.80 6.28
C VAL A 866 -29.54 -0.42 6.14
N GLY A 867 -30.04 0.14 7.24
CA GLY A 867 -30.78 1.40 7.22
C GLY A 867 -29.94 2.66 7.04
N ALA A 868 -28.62 2.53 6.87
CA ALA A 868 -27.69 3.64 6.65
C ALA A 868 -27.09 3.56 5.23
N PRO A 869 -27.42 4.48 4.31
CA PRO A 869 -26.91 4.48 2.93
C PRO A 869 -25.39 4.67 2.81
N ASN A 870 -24.75 5.28 3.81
CA ASN A 870 -23.29 5.41 3.90
C ASN A 870 -22.60 4.14 4.43
N VAL A 871 -23.32 3.04 4.61
CA VAL A 871 -22.77 1.76 5.06
C VAL A 871 -23.07 0.69 4.03
N GLN A 872 -22.01 0.08 3.50
CA GLN A 872 -22.12 -0.99 2.52
C GLN A 872 -21.84 -2.35 3.15
N LEU A 873 -22.61 -3.35 2.74
CA LEU A 873 -22.25 -4.75 2.97
C LEU A 873 -21.17 -5.14 1.97
N THR A 874 -20.03 -5.63 2.47
CA THR A 874 -18.92 -6.09 1.61
C THR A 874 -18.84 -7.62 1.53
N ARG A 875 -19.10 -8.32 2.64
CA ARG A 875 -19.05 -9.80 2.72
C ARG A 875 -20.16 -10.38 3.59
N LEU A 876 -20.54 -11.60 3.25
CA LEU A 876 -21.25 -12.54 4.13
C LEU A 876 -20.24 -13.66 4.45
N LEU A 877 -20.01 -13.95 5.72
CA LEU A 877 -18.95 -14.84 6.19
C LEU A 877 -19.53 -15.93 7.10
N PRO A 878 -18.89 -17.09 7.21
CA PRO A 878 -19.28 -18.11 8.18
C PRO A 878 -19.10 -17.60 9.61
N ALA A 879 -20.04 -17.93 10.49
CA ALA A 879 -19.89 -17.62 11.91
C ALA A 879 -18.76 -18.45 12.54
N PRO A 880 -18.03 -17.90 13.53
CA PRO A 880 -17.11 -18.70 14.35
C PRO A 880 -17.81 -19.91 14.99
N PRO A 881 -17.07 -20.95 15.44
CA PRO A 881 -17.67 -22.05 16.18
C PRO A 881 -18.49 -21.55 17.38
N ALA A 882 -19.70 -22.10 17.54
CA ALA A 882 -20.60 -21.69 18.63
C ALA A 882 -20.00 -22.07 19.99
N GLY A 883 -20.01 -21.12 20.93
CA GLY A 883 -19.71 -21.40 22.33
C GLY A 883 -20.78 -22.30 22.98
N ALA A 884 -20.48 -22.88 24.13
CA ALA A 884 -21.44 -23.73 24.85
C ALA A 884 -22.74 -22.96 25.14
N GLY A 885 -23.88 -23.46 24.63
CA GLY A 885 -25.20 -22.86 24.82
C GLY A 885 -25.61 -21.81 23.77
N MET A 886 -24.77 -21.53 22.77
CA MET A 886 -25.13 -20.71 21.61
C MET A 886 -25.64 -21.57 20.46
N SER A 887 -26.63 -21.07 19.71
CA SER A 887 -27.10 -21.72 18.50
C SER A 887 -25.98 -21.86 17.49
N SER A 888 -25.91 -22.99 16.78
CA SER A 888 -25.00 -23.13 15.64
C SER A 888 -25.45 -22.33 14.43
N GLU A 889 -26.74 -21.97 14.33
CA GLU A 889 -27.30 -21.25 13.20
C GLU A 889 -26.88 -19.78 13.24
N GLY A 890 -26.19 -19.32 12.19
CA GLY A 890 -25.71 -17.94 12.14
C GLY A 890 -24.68 -17.69 11.04
N PHE A 891 -24.34 -16.42 10.90
CA PHE A 891 -23.36 -15.92 9.95
C PHE A 891 -22.75 -14.62 10.47
N VAL A 892 -21.69 -14.16 9.80
CA VAL A 892 -21.08 -12.85 10.02
C VAL A 892 -21.37 -11.97 8.81
N ILE A 893 -21.76 -10.72 9.03
CA ILE A 893 -21.79 -9.69 7.98
C ILE A 893 -20.61 -8.76 8.16
N ARG A 894 -19.92 -8.43 7.07
CA ARG A 894 -18.92 -7.36 7.05
C ARG A 894 -19.54 -6.09 6.48
N LEU A 895 -19.44 -5.01 7.23
CA LEU A 895 -19.96 -3.70 6.90
C LEU A 895 -18.82 -2.68 6.82
N GLN A 896 -18.96 -1.69 5.96
CA GLN A 896 -18.01 -0.59 5.83
C GLN A 896 -18.74 0.76 5.81
N GLU A 897 -18.35 1.68 6.69
CA GLU A 897 -18.77 3.10 6.62
C GLU A 897 -17.93 3.84 5.57
N THR A 898 -18.55 4.63 4.70
CA THR A 898 -17.90 5.13 3.47
C THR A 898 -17.81 6.65 3.38
N GLU A 899 -18.43 7.41 4.29
CA GLU A 899 -18.55 8.88 4.19
C GLU A 899 -17.77 9.63 5.29
N GLY A 900 -17.09 8.91 6.18
CA GLY A 900 -16.36 9.48 7.31
C GLY A 900 -17.29 9.99 8.40
N ARG A 901 -18.44 9.34 8.60
CA ARG A 901 -19.49 9.80 9.54
C ARG A 901 -19.86 8.73 10.55
N HIS A 902 -19.53 8.99 11.81
CA HIS A 902 -20.05 8.24 12.96
C HIS A 902 -21.59 8.23 12.99
N ARG A 903 -22.21 7.05 13.03
CA ARG A 903 -23.68 6.89 13.10
C ARG A 903 -24.10 5.57 13.74
N GLN A 904 -25.30 5.59 14.32
CA GLN A 904 -26.04 4.37 14.63
C GLN A 904 -26.66 3.80 13.35
N VAL A 905 -26.44 2.50 13.13
CA VAL A 905 -26.81 1.78 11.92
C VAL A 905 -27.78 0.67 12.30
N PRO A 906 -29.09 0.85 12.04
CA PRO A 906 -30.04 -0.24 12.21
C PRO A 906 -29.86 -1.24 11.08
N VAL A 907 -29.72 -2.52 11.43
CA VAL A 907 -29.72 -3.64 10.50
C VAL A 907 -30.92 -4.51 10.82
N GLN A 908 -31.86 -4.58 9.87
CA GLN A 908 -33.04 -5.45 10.01
C GLN A 908 -32.73 -6.81 9.41
N CYS A 909 -33.03 -7.88 10.14
CA CYS A 909 -32.89 -9.27 9.71
C CYS A 909 -34.24 -9.84 9.27
N PHE A 910 -34.22 -10.84 8.37
CA PHE A 910 -35.42 -11.55 7.91
C PHE A 910 -36.16 -12.33 9.00
N ARG A 911 -35.54 -12.54 10.17
CA ARG A 911 -36.08 -13.17 11.37
C ARG A 911 -35.49 -12.49 12.61
N THR A 912 -36.14 -12.66 13.76
CA THR A 912 -35.63 -12.22 15.05
C THR A 912 -34.31 -12.94 15.38
N PRO A 913 -33.16 -12.23 15.45
CA PRO A 913 -31.92 -12.84 15.91
C PRO A 913 -32.02 -13.17 17.40
N ALA A 914 -31.36 -14.26 17.80
CA ALA A 914 -31.22 -14.67 19.20
C ALA A 914 -30.07 -13.91 19.88
N TYR A 915 -29.02 -13.61 19.11
CA TYR A 915 -27.78 -13.03 19.60
C TYR A 915 -27.04 -12.29 18.48
N ALA A 916 -26.43 -11.16 18.82
CA ALA A 916 -25.52 -10.45 17.93
C ALA A 916 -24.35 -9.82 18.69
N ARG A 917 -23.16 -9.84 18.07
CA ARG A 917 -21.96 -9.17 18.60
C ARG A 917 -21.08 -8.65 17.48
N GLN A 918 -20.37 -7.58 17.76
CA GLN A 918 -19.25 -7.13 16.96
C GLN A 918 -18.02 -7.97 17.32
N ILE A 919 -17.32 -8.44 16.29
CA ILE A 919 -16.11 -9.24 16.44
C ILE A 919 -14.92 -8.56 15.75
N ASP A 920 -13.72 -8.86 16.23
CA ASP A 920 -12.49 -8.51 15.53
C ASP A 920 -12.20 -9.50 14.39
N LEU A 921 -11.08 -9.31 13.68
CA LEU A 921 -10.71 -10.18 12.56
C LEU A 921 -10.18 -11.55 13.01
N LYS A 922 -10.06 -11.79 14.33
CA LYS A 922 -9.76 -13.10 14.94
C LYS A 922 -11.01 -13.83 15.43
N GLY A 923 -12.18 -13.18 15.40
CA GLY A 923 -13.44 -13.73 15.92
C GLY A 923 -13.67 -13.48 17.41
N GLU A 924 -12.81 -12.68 18.05
CA GLU A 924 -12.97 -12.29 19.45
C GLU A 924 -14.01 -11.17 19.59
N THR A 925 -14.72 -11.13 20.72
CA THR A 925 -15.80 -10.15 20.92
C THR A 925 -15.24 -8.77 21.25
N ILE A 926 -15.61 -7.78 20.43
CA ILE A 926 -15.37 -6.36 20.74
C ILE A 926 -16.51 -5.82 21.60
N SER A 927 -17.76 -6.03 21.17
CA SER A 927 -18.94 -5.53 21.86
C SER A 927 -20.18 -6.38 21.57
N THR A 928 -21.13 -6.42 22.50
CA THR A 928 -22.45 -7.03 22.26
C THR A 928 -23.37 -6.03 21.58
N VAL A 929 -24.14 -6.47 20.59
CA VAL A 929 -25.03 -5.59 19.83
C VAL A 929 -26.47 -5.68 20.37
N PRO A 930 -27.12 -4.54 20.67
CA PRO A 930 -28.50 -4.54 21.15
C PRO A 930 -29.48 -5.00 20.07
N LEU A 931 -30.49 -5.77 20.50
CA LEU A 931 -31.56 -6.33 19.67
C LEU A 931 -32.92 -5.71 20.05
N ASP A 932 -33.70 -5.32 19.04
CA ASP A 932 -35.10 -4.92 19.14
C ASP A 932 -35.93 -5.66 18.08
N GLY A 933 -36.53 -6.78 18.49
CA GLY A 933 -37.23 -7.68 17.57
C GLY A 933 -36.31 -8.18 16.46
N GLU A 934 -36.62 -7.84 15.21
CA GLU A 934 -35.85 -8.22 14.03
C GLU A 934 -34.66 -7.28 13.73
N THR A 935 -34.48 -6.21 14.51
CA THR A 935 -33.48 -5.18 14.25
C THR A 935 -32.34 -5.24 15.25
N LEU A 936 -31.10 -5.23 14.77
CA LEU A 936 -29.90 -4.97 15.58
C LEU A 936 -29.38 -3.56 15.30
N THR A 937 -28.88 -2.85 16.31
CA THR A 937 -28.40 -1.47 16.16
C THR A 937 -26.90 -1.38 16.44
N LEU A 938 -26.11 -1.11 15.40
CA LEU A 938 -24.66 -0.97 15.48
C LEU A 938 -24.28 0.49 15.71
N ASP A 939 -23.26 0.75 16.51
CA ASP A 939 -22.65 2.07 16.60
C ASP A 939 -21.36 2.04 15.78
N MET A 940 -21.35 2.66 14.60
CA MET A 940 -20.21 2.62 13.68
C MET A 940 -19.47 3.95 13.70
N ALA A 941 -18.15 3.89 13.88
CA ALA A 941 -17.25 5.02 13.73
C ALA A 941 -17.11 5.44 12.25
N SER A 942 -16.58 6.65 12.03
CA SER A 942 -16.24 7.14 10.70
C SER A 942 -15.30 6.14 9.99
N PHE A 943 -15.52 5.83 8.71
CA PHE A 943 -14.69 4.90 7.93
C PHE A 943 -14.45 3.50 8.55
N GLU A 944 -15.27 3.08 9.51
CA GLU A 944 -15.08 1.81 10.19
C GLU A 944 -15.41 0.62 9.27
N VAL A 945 -14.54 -0.39 9.25
CA VAL A 945 -14.83 -1.73 8.71
C VAL A 945 -15.14 -2.67 9.86
N CYS A 946 -16.35 -3.23 9.91
CA CYS A 946 -16.86 -3.96 11.06
C CYS A 946 -17.44 -5.34 10.69
N ASP A 947 -17.06 -6.37 11.46
CA ASP A 947 -17.62 -7.72 11.37
C ASP A 947 -18.63 -7.92 12.50
N VAL A 948 -19.85 -8.33 12.13
CA VAL A 948 -20.96 -8.54 13.05
C VAL A 948 -21.46 -9.97 12.93
N GLU A 949 -21.28 -10.73 13.99
CA GLU A 949 -21.83 -12.08 14.11
C GLU A 949 -23.29 -12.00 14.54
N VAL A 950 -24.16 -12.71 13.80
CA VAL A 950 -25.59 -12.81 14.07
C VAL A 950 -25.98 -14.29 14.14
N ARG A 951 -26.68 -14.68 15.20
CA ARG A 951 -27.19 -16.05 15.42
C ARG A 951 -28.69 -16.08 15.61
N PHE A 952 -29.32 -17.17 15.16
CA PHE A 952 -30.76 -17.40 15.20
C PHE A 952 -31.08 -18.67 16.02
N GLU A 953 -32.29 -18.76 16.59
CA GLU A 953 -32.76 -19.96 17.30
C GLU A 953 -33.27 -21.06 16.37
#